data_AF-R7SL13-F1
#
_entry.id   AF-R7SL13-F1
#
_cell.length_a   1.000
_cell.length_b   1.000
_cell.length_c   1.000
_cell.angle_alpha   90.00
_cell.angle_beta   90.00
_cell.angle_gamma   90.00
#
_symmetry.space_group_name_H-M   'P 1'
#
loop_
_entity.id
_entity.type
_entity.pdbx_description
1 polymer ?
#
loop_
_entity_poly.entity_id
_entity_poly.type
_entity_poly.pdbx_seq_one_letter_code
_entity_poly.pdbx_strand_id
1 'polypeptide(L)'
;MWLLHTTRFELKEFPDASGVPGGYAILSHTWGNREQTYQDIRAIAEQCKLTGDNPRDKTSSKIRKCCDMALQHGYEWAWVDSCCINKTSSTELSEAINSMFKWYWQAEVCFAFLVDVPTASIDELSAEGSPFRRSRWHKRGWTLQELIAPAVVIFVSRTWERLGTKAELAQLLEEITHVPQSILTRQRYYYQASVADRMVWASNRVTTRVEDQGYCLMGLFNVRMTIIYGEGSHAFQRLQQKIMKHGFDMSLFAWGAGWLRNAPLRDLGLEFATRRDIELLNDYSYLLAPSPASFIHGFEFTPLHPHPKQIYPPPVLKEWQKARARPFHGVEIPTAAVENYGIVCRFPVFEAGGIVVAVLLCENKSREHMGLLLQRDPLSYDPKRPLHYTSAVFNDTSTPDQQFPLAYRLVSLGDDLYNLRFNGKRVKPRWRTLYVQPRPEALYSPDTSIARLRLNCAVQPAFRIPHWLIANFDMLGFLLTPETPEDELPLRLQLSGTLYGEFIHLDLGICHTGDHWAKVLIHHDDDTSNWNTPHHIHDCTEHHVSSWSEGKKLFGDTATRGVELAFSTCTLASATNPRTLAARIELKGSVYAHIEQQARLLRHGPELPQSIRTVPSIAPASVASQASASLRPSWATFIVSVEHVVSWPMRFVRRPSGSI
;
A
#
# COMPACT_ATOMS: atom_id res chain seq x y z
N MET A 1 13.81 -25.35 -1.20
CA MET A 1 12.50 -25.30 -0.50
C MET A 1 12.45 -26.39 0.56
N TRP A 2 12.13 -26.06 1.81
CA TRP A 2 11.94 -27.07 2.86
C TRP A 2 10.51 -27.60 2.90
N LEU A 3 10.34 -28.89 3.18
CA LEU A 3 9.04 -29.54 3.39
C LEU A 3 9.07 -30.40 4.66
N LEU A 4 7.93 -30.50 5.34
CA LEU A 4 7.73 -31.39 6.47
C LEU A 4 7.27 -32.76 6.02
N HIS A 5 7.91 -33.80 6.54
CA HIS A 5 7.40 -35.17 6.41
C HIS A 5 6.13 -35.34 7.25
N THR A 6 5.02 -35.79 6.67
CA THR A 6 3.69 -35.77 7.32
C THR A 6 3.51 -36.77 8.46
N THR A 7 4.41 -37.74 8.66
CA THR A 7 4.32 -38.68 9.80
C THR A 7 5.32 -38.39 10.93
N ARG A 8 6.47 -37.79 10.60
CA ARG A 8 7.61 -37.58 11.52
C ARG A 8 7.86 -36.12 11.85
N PHE A 9 7.40 -35.22 10.99
CA PHE A 9 7.53 -33.76 11.08
C PHE A 9 8.99 -33.30 11.03
N GLU A 10 9.82 -34.07 10.33
CA GLU A 10 11.20 -33.73 10.04
C GLU A 10 11.26 -32.91 8.75
N LEU A 11 12.10 -31.88 8.75
CA LEU A 11 12.30 -30.99 7.60
C LEU A 11 13.28 -31.61 6.61
N LYS A 12 12.88 -31.65 5.33
CA LYS A 12 13.71 -32.06 4.21
C LYS A 12 13.77 -30.97 3.16
N GLU A 13 14.96 -30.71 2.64
CA GLU A 13 15.14 -29.75 1.56
C GLU A 13 14.94 -30.42 0.20
N PHE A 14 14.24 -29.72 -0.67
CA PHE A 14 14.08 -30.04 -2.08
C PHE A 14 14.60 -28.86 -2.92
N PRO A 15 15.50 -29.11 -3.89
CA PRO A 15 16.03 -28.06 -4.77
C PRO A 15 14.96 -27.41 -5.65
N ASP A 16 13.95 -28.18 -6.09
CA ASP A 16 12.85 -27.70 -6.91
C ASP A 16 11.53 -28.30 -6.46
N ALA A 17 10.50 -27.46 -6.38
CA ALA A 17 9.17 -27.84 -5.94
C ALA A 17 8.48 -28.80 -6.92
N SER A 18 8.74 -28.69 -8.23
CA SER A 18 8.26 -29.65 -9.24
C SER A 18 8.89 -31.04 -9.12
N GLY A 19 10.03 -31.15 -8.45
CA GLY A 19 10.78 -32.41 -8.29
C GLY A 19 10.40 -33.22 -7.06
N VAL A 20 9.40 -32.79 -6.29
CA VAL A 20 8.98 -33.47 -5.05
C VAL A 20 8.23 -34.76 -5.42
N PRO A 21 8.76 -35.96 -5.06
CA PRO A 21 8.10 -37.22 -5.39
C PRO A 21 6.72 -37.31 -4.74
N GLY A 22 5.69 -37.62 -5.54
CA GLY A 22 4.30 -37.69 -5.08
C GLY A 22 3.65 -36.33 -4.80
N GLY A 23 4.33 -35.22 -5.11
CA GLY A 23 3.84 -33.87 -4.85
C GLY A 23 3.81 -33.52 -3.36
N TYR A 24 3.20 -32.39 -3.03
CA TYR A 24 3.07 -31.91 -1.65
C TYR A 24 1.77 -31.13 -1.44
N ALA A 25 1.29 -31.17 -0.19
CA ALA A 25 0.24 -30.28 0.28
C ALA A 25 0.83 -28.96 0.79
N ILE A 26 0.07 -27.87 0.71
CA ILE A 26 0.50 -26.57 1.19
C ILE A 26 -0.55 -25.95 2.13
N LEU A 27 -0.12 -25.35 3.24
CA LEU A 27 -1.00 -24.64 4.15
C LEU A 27 -1.10 -23.16 3.74
N SER A 28 -2.32 -22.66 3.70
CA SER A 28 -2.63 -21.24 3.69
C SER A 28 -3.31 -20.90 5.01
N HIS A 29 -2.79 -19.92 5.73
CA HIS A 29 -3.36 -19.51 7.02
C HIS A 29 -3.04 -18.06 7.33
N THR A 30 -3.71 -17.54 8.34
CA THR A 30 -3.36 -16.25 8.92
C THR A 30 -2.61 -16.46 10.21
N TRP A 31 -1.48 -15.75 10.37
CA TRP A 31 -0.59 -16.00 11.50
C TRP A 31 -1.26 -15.66 12.84
N GLY A 32 -1.08 -16.52 13.84
CA GLY A 32 -1.44 -16.23 15.23
C GLY A 32 -0.30 -15.56 16.00
N ASN A 33 -0.52 -15.28 17.28
CA ASN A 33 0.45 -14.56 18.13
C ASN A 33 1.77 -15.32 18.35
N ARG A 34 1.73 -16.66 18.28
CA ARG A 34 2.91 -17.53 18.37
C ARG A 34 2.75 -18.72 17.44
N GLU A 35 3.69 -18.87 16.53
CA GLU A 35 3.79 -20.03 15.65
C GLU A 35 5.20 -20.61 15.74
N GLN A 36 5.30 -21.94 15.69
CA GLN A 36 6.60 -22.59 15.64
C GLN A 36 7.28 -22.25 14.31
N THR A 37 8.53 -21.85 14.44
CA THR A 37 9.43 -21.43 13.36
C THR A 37 10.21 -22.62 12.80
N TYR A 38 10.98 -22.37 11.74
CA TYR A 38 11.92 -23.34 11.19
C TYR A 38 12.93 -23.81 12.25
N GLN A 39 13.42 -22.86 13.05
CA GLN A 39 14.36 -23.10 14.14
C GLN A 39 13.76 -23.99 15.23
N ASP A 40 12.49 -23.74 15.59
CA ASP A 40 11.79 -24.54 16.61
C ASP A 40 11.65 -26.00 16.16
N ILE A 41 11.24 -26.23 14.91
CA ILE A 41 11.09 -27.60 14.38
C ILE A 41 12.45 -28.30 14.30
N ARG A 42 13.51 -27.60 13.87
CA ARG A 42 14.88 -28.15 13.86
C ARG A 42 15.34 -28.53 15.27
N ALA A 43 15.12 -27.66 16.26
CA ALA A 43 15.50 -27.92 17.64
C ALA A 43 14.74 -29.13 18.23
N ILE A 44 13.44 -29.23 17.96
CA ILE A 44 12.62 -30.38 18.36
C ILE A 44 13.17 -31.67 17.71
N ALA A 45 13.47 -31.64 16.41
CA ALA A 45 13.99 -32.79 15.69
C ALA A 45 15.33 -33.27 16.27
N GLU A 46 16.27 -32.36 16.55
CA GLU A 46 17.56 -32.72 17.16
C GLU A 46 17.40 -33.28 18.57
N GLN A 47 16.51 -32.71 19.39
CA GLN A 47 16.24 -33.25 20.72
C GLN A 47 15.62 -34.66 20.65
N CYS A 48 14.67 -34.87 19.73
CA CYS A 48 14.02 -36.16 19.52
C CYS A 48 14.98 -37.24 18.97
N LYS A 49 15.99 -36.87 18.18
CA LYS A 49 17.06 -37.81 17.77
C LYS A 49 17.84 -38.34 18.97
N LEU A 50 18.03 -37.53 20.02
CA LEU A 50 18.74 -37.93 21.23
C LEU A 50 17.87 -38.78 22.16
N THR A 51 16.57 -38.50 22.25
CA THR A 51 15.66 -39.20 23.16
C THR A 51 14.95 -40.40 22.54
N GLY A 52 14.91 -40.51 21.21
CA GLY A 52 14.12 -41.50 20.48
C GLY A 52 12.64 -41.12 20.31
N ASP A 53 12.23 -39.94 20.83
CA ASP A 53 10.85 -39.46 20.72
C ASP A 53 10.47 -39.12 19.27
N ASN A 54 9.17 -39.03 18.98
CA ASN A 54 8.70 -38.53 17.70
C ASN A 54 8.53 -37.00 17.71
N PRO A 55 9.18 -36.22 16.81
CA PRO A 55 9.01 -34.76 16.73
C PRO A 55 7.56 -34.32 16.60
N ARG A 56 6.71 -35.17 15.99
CA ARG A 56 5.27 -34.98 15.87
C ARG A 56 4.54 -34.69 17.19
N ASP A 57 4.99 -35.31 18.28
CA ASP A 57 4.33 -35.21 19.59
C ASP A 57 4.63 -33.88 20.29
N LYS A 58 5.76 -33.25 19.95
CA LYS A 58 6.22 -31.96 20.50
C LYS A 58 5.86 -30.76 19.60
N THR A 59 5.27 -31.02 18.44
CA THR A 59 4.87 -30.00 17.48
C THR A 59 3.44 -29.48 17.75
N SER A 60 3.21 -28.21 17.44
CA SER A 60 1.94 -27.51 17.66
C SER A 60 0.75 -28.18 16.97
N SER A 61 -0.43 -28.02 17.57
CA SER A 61 -1.69 -28.58 17.06
C SER A 61 -1.97 -28.17 15.62
N LYS A 62 -1.67 -26.92 15.24
CA LYS A 62 -1.92 -26.42 13.88
C LYS A 62 -1.09 -27.15 12.83
N ILE A 63 0.22 -27.28 13.05
CA ILE A 63 1.10 -28.03 12.14
C ILE A 63 0.70 -29.51 12.13
N ARG A 64 0.37 -30.08 13.30
CA ARG A 64 -0.06 -31.47 13.39
C ARG A 64 -1.30 -31.75 12.55
N LYS A 65 -2.34 -30.94 12.70
CA LYS A 65 -3.58 -31.07 11.94
C LYS A 65 -3.37 -30.85 10.44
N CYS A 66 -2.48 -29.93 10.05
CA CYS A 66 -2.08 -29.77 8.65
C CYS A 66 -1.45 -31.05 8.09
N CYS A 67 -0.48 -31.63 8.78
CA CYS A 67 0.17 -32.86 8.35
C CYS A 67 -0.80 -34.05 8.34
N ASP A 68 -1.73 -34.13 9.30
CA ASP A 68 -2.76 -35.17 9.35
C ASP A 68 -3.67 -35.10 8.13
N MET A 69 -4.10 -33.89 7.78
CA MET A 69 -4.93 -33.67 6.60
C MET A 69 -4.16 -33.99 5.31
N ALA A 70 -2.91 -33.55 5.20
CA ALA A 70 -2.06 -33.91 4.07
C ALA A 70 -1.91 -35.43 3.92
N LEU A 71 -1.67 -36.14 5.03
CA LEU A 71 -1.55 -37.60 5.05
C LEU A 71 -2.86 -38.30 4.68
N GLN A 72 -4.00 -37.83 5.19
CA GLN A 72 -5.33 -38.34 4.83
C GLN A 72 -5.64 -38.21 3.34
N HIS A 73 -5.08 -37.19 2.69
CA HIS A 73 -5.19 -36.97 1.25
C HIS A 73 -4.06 -37.63 0.44
N GLY A 74 -3.19 -38.42 1.08
CA GLY A 74 -2.16 -39.23 0.41
C GLY A 74 -0.82 -38.53 0.18
N TYR A 75 -0.56 -37.38 0.80
CA TYR A 75 0.68 -36.63 0.63
C TYR A 75 1.69 -36.92 1.74
N GLU A 76 2.91 -37.29 1.35
CA GLU A 76 4.05 -37.50 2.26
C GLU A 76 4.65 -36.17 2.75
N TRP A 77 4.46 -35.10 1.98
CA TRP A 77 5.08 -33.80 2.21
C TRP A 77 4.04 -32.70 2.41
N ALA A 78 4.29 -31.85 3.42
CA ALA A 78 3.50 -30.65 3.67
C ALA A 78 4.42 -29.42 3.76
N TRP A 79 3.97 -28.30 3.19
CA TRP A 79 4.62 -27.01 3.32
C TRP A 79 3.80 -26.08 4.21
N VAL A 80 4.47 -25.42 5.15
CA VAL A 80 3.88 -24.42 6.05
C VAL A 80 4.85 -23.24 6.19
N ASP A 81 4.45 -22.05 5.76
CA ASP A 81 5.31 -20.84 5.72
C ASP A 81 5.95 -20.46 7.06
N SER A 82 5.30 -20.82 8.18
CA SER A 82 5.79 -20.53 9.52
C SER A 82 7.09 -21.28 9.82
N CYS A 83 7.18 -22.56 9.42
CA CYS A 83 8.28 -23.46 9.77
C CYS A 83 9.04 -24.08 8.58
N CYS A 84 8.61 -23.88 7.35
CA CYS A 84 9.29 -24.35 6.13
C CYS A 84 10.13 -23.24 5.44
N ILE A 85 10.23 -22.06 6.06
CA ILE A 85 11.08 -20.96 5.60
C ILE A 85 12.05 -20.59 6.72
N ASN A 86 13.34 -20.63 6.44
CA ASN A 86 14.35 -20.13 7.37
C ASN A 86 14.41 -18.59 7.33
N LYS A 87 13.63 -17.95 8.19
CA LYS A 87 13.54 -16.48 8.26
C LYS A 87 14.79 -15.79 8.80
N THR A 88 15.74 -16.54 9.37
CA THR A 88 17.02 -15.98 9.85
C THR A 88 18.06 -15.88 8.74
N SER A 89 17.83 -16.51 7.58
CA SER A 89 18.65 -16.38 6.39
C SER A 89 17.99 -15.38 5.43
N SER A 90 18.57 -14.19 5.25
CA SER A 90 18.03 -13.17 4.34
C SER A 90 17.99 -13.65 2.88
N THR A 91 18.97 -14.45 2.47
CA THR A 91 19.02 -15.07 1.14
C THR A 91 17.87 -16.06 0.96
N GLU A 92 17.66 -16.97 1.91
CA GLU A 92 16.58 -17.96 1.82
C GLU A 92 15.20 -17.31 1.92
N LEU A 93 15.04 -16.31 2.78
CA LEU A 93 13.81 -15.53 2.88
C LEU A 93 13.49 -14.82 1.56
N SER A 94 14.49 -14.20 0.92
CA SER A 94 14.33 -13.54 -0.38
C SER A 94 13.95 -14.53 -1.48
N GLU A 95 14.61 -15.69 -1.53
CA GLU A 95 14.28 -16.77 -2.47
C GLU A 95 12.87 -17.30 -2.25
N ALA A 96 12.49 -17.53 -0.99
CA ALA A 96 11.17 -18.02 -0.62
C ALA A 96 10.06 -17.05 -1.02
N ILE A 97 10.23 -15.75 -0.72
CA ILE A 97 9.27 -14.71 -1.10
C ILE A 97 9.13 -14.63 -2.64
N ASN A 98 10.23 -14.65 -3.39
CA ASN A 98 10.19 -14.64 -4.86
C ASN A 98 9.63 -15.94 -5.46
N SER A 99 9.60 -17.03 -4.70
CA SER A 99 9.14 -18.36 -5.17
C SER A 99 7.75 -18.75 -4.66
N MET A 100 7.18 -18.00 -3.71
CA MET A 100 5.96 -18.39 -2.98
C MET A 100 4.79 -18.68 -3.91
N PHE A 101 4.52 -17.82 -4.89
CA PHE A 101 3.46 -18.06 -5.88
C PHE A 101 3.70 -19.35 -6.68
N LYS A 102 4.96 -19.63 -7.08
CA LYS A 102 5.33 -20.87 -7.77
C LYS A 102 5.06 -22.07 -6.86
N TRP A 103 5.41 -21.99 -5.57
CA TRP A 103 5.18 -23.07 -4.62
C TRP A 103 3.68 -23.32 -4.35
N TYR A 104 2.86 -22.28 -4.29
CA TYR A 104 1.41 -22.47 -4.25
C TYR A 104 0.85 -23.03 -5.57
N TRP A 105 1.37 -22.57 -6.72
CA TRP A 105 0.96 -23.05 -8.04
C TRP A 105 1.25 -24.53 -8.27
N GLN A 106 2.40 -25.02 -7.77
CA GLN A 106 2.88 -26.40 -7.92
C GLN A 106 2.41 -27.35 -6.82
N ALA A 107 1.75 -26.85 -5.77
CA ALA A 107 1.17 -27.72 -4.75
C ALA A 107 -0.02 -28.50 -5.31
N GLU A 108 -0.17 -29.75 -4.90
CA GLU A 108 -1.28 -30.62 -5.33
C GLU A 108 -2.60 -30.20 -4.66
N VAL A 109 -2.52 -29.77 -3.41
CA VAL A 109 -3.66 -29.22 -2.66
C VAL A 109 -3.21 -28.12 -1.72
N CYS A 110 -3.99 -27.04 -1.64
CA CYS A 110 -3.86 -26.02 -0.62
C CYS A 110 -4.97 -26.17 0.42
N PHE A 111 -4.61 -26.29 1.69
CA PHE A 111 -5.56 -26.22 2.80
C PHE A 111 -5.61 -24.78 3.31
N ALA A 112 -6.75 -24.09 3.15
CA ALA A 112 -6.96 -22.75 3.66
C ALA A 112 -7.61 -22.83 5.04
N PHE A 113 -6.80 -22.71 6.09
CA PHE A 113 -7.25 -22.78 7.48
C PHE A 113 -7.79 -21.43 7.97
N LEU A 114 -9.10 -21.39 8.23
CA LEU A 114 -9.83 -20.23 8.70
C LEU A 114 -10.09 -20.32 10.21
N VAL A 115 -9.14 -19.83 11.00
CA VAL A 115 -9.15 -19.91 12.47
C VAL A 115 -10.34 -19.18 13.13
N ASP A 116 -10.96 -18.24 12.42
CA ASP A 116 -12.08 -17.41 12.86
C ASP A 116 -13.45 -17.91 12.35
N VAL A 117 -13.49 -19.02 11.61
CA VAL A 117 -14.73 -19.55 11.01
C VAL A 117 -15.12 -20.88 11.66
N PRO A 118 -16.34 -20.99 12.25
CA PRO A 118 -16.84 -22.26 12.77
C PRO A 118 -17.14 -23.25 11.63
N THR A 119 -17.32 -24.53 11.94
CA THR A 119 -17.96 -25.44 11.00
C THR A 119 -19.36 -24.94 10.70
N ALA A 120 -19.68 -24.91 9.41
CA ALA A 120 -20.98 -24.50 8.92
C ALA A 120 -21.26 -25.15 7.56
N SER A 121 -22.53 -25.26 7.21
CA SER A 121 -23.01 -25.62 5.88
C SER A 121 -22.78 -24.50 4.87
N ILE A 122 -22.84 -24.81 3.57
CA ILE A 122 -22.62 -23.82 2.50
C ILE A 122 -23.63 -22.65 2.60
N ASP A 123 -24.87 -22.92 2.96
CA ASP A 123 -25.91 -21.88 3.12
C ASP A 123 -25.57 -20.92 4.26
N GLU A 124 -25.09 -21.45 5.40
CA GLU A 124 -24.63 -20.64 6.54
C GLU A 124 -23.36 -19.83 6.22
N LEU A 125 -22.44 -20.39 5.41
CA LEU A 125 -21.27 -19.66 4.93
C LEU A 125 -21.67 -18.49 4.01
N SER A 126 -22.73 -18.67 3.22
CA SER A 126 -23.19 -17.72 2.21
C SER A 126 -24.03 -16.59 2.79
N ALA A 127 -24.59 -16.78 3.99
CA ALA A 127 -25.40 -15.80 4.71
C ALA A 127 -24.67 -14.44 4.84
N GLU A 128 -25.45 -13.35 4.78
CA GLU A 128 -24.91 -12.01 4.96
C GLU A 128 -24.31 -11.86 6.37
N GLY A 129 -23.13 -11.24 6.45
CA GLY A 129 -22.41 -11.10 7.71
C GLY A 129 -21.89 -12.42 8.31
N SER A 130 -21.88 -13.53 7.57
CA SER A 130 -21.34 -14.80 8.07
C SER A 130 -19.87 -14.65 8.52
N PRO A 131 -19.41 -15.49 9.47
CA PRO A 131 -18.00 -15.53 9.85
C PRO A 131 -17.07 -15.80 8.66
N PHE A 132 -17.53 -16.56 7.66
CA PHE A 132 -16.76 -16.82 6.43
C PHE A 132 -16.52 -15.53 5.65
N ARG A 133 -17.58 -14.77 5.33
CA ARG A 133 -17.47 -13.49 4.62
C ARG A 133 -16.58 -12.49 5.34
N ARG A 134 -16.63 -12.48 6.68
CA ARG A 134 -15.84 -11.59 7.54
C ARG A 134 -14.46 -12.13 7.90
N SER A 135 -14.08 -13.31 7.43
CA SER A 135 -12.82 -13.94 7.83
C SER A 135 -11.64 -13.04 7.48
N ARG A 136 -10.73 -12.88 8.44
CA ARG A 136 -9.48 -12.11 8.26
C ARG A 136 -8.61 -12.67 7.14
N TRP A 137 -8.80 -13.93 6.76
CA TRP A 137 -8.10 -14.56 5.66
C TRP A 137 -8.36 -13.85 4.33
N HIS A 138 -9.60 -13.40 4.06
CA HIS A 138 -9.91 -12.67 2.82
C HIS A 138 -9.27 -11.28 2.75
N LYS A 139 -8.90 -10.71 3.90
CA LYS A 139 -8.34 -9.36 4.02
C LYS A 139 -6.82 -9.34 4.11
N ARG A 140 -6.13 -10.48 4.28
CA ARG A 140 -4.65 -10.50 4.33
C ARG A 140 -4.06 -10.38 2.92
N GLY A 141 -2.98 -9.61 2.74
CA GLY A 141 -2.35 -9.43 1.42
C GLY A 141 -1.86 -10.75 0.80
N TRP A 142 -1.04 -11.50 1.53
CA TRP A 142 -0.44 -12.77 1.09
C TRP A 142 -1.45 -13.83 0.63
N THR A 143 -2.62 -13.91 1.27
CA THR A 143 -3.61 -14.95 0.95
C THR A 143 -4.25 -14.78 -0.43
N LEU A 144 -4.03 -13.65 -1.14
CA LEU A 144 -4.49 -13.48 -2.51
C LEU A 144 -3.81 -14.45 -3.47
N GLN A 145 -2.48 -14.56 -3.40
CA GLN A 145 -1.77 -15.53 -4.22
C GLN A 145 -2.02 -16.97 -3.76
N GLU A 146 -2.25 -17.17 -2.46
CA GLU A 146 -2.61 -18.48 -1.88
C GLU A 146 -4.00 -18.93 -2.35
N LEU A 147 -4.90 -18.00 -2.68
CA LEU A 147 -6.20 -18.27 -3.31
C LEU A 147 -6.06 -18.60 -4.81
N ILE A 148 -5.32 -17.75 -5.54
CA ILE A 148 -5.30 -17.77 -7.01
C ILE A 148 -4.38 -18.87 -7.54
N ALA A 149 -3.17 -19.02 -6.98
CA ALA A 149 -2.13 -19.85 -7.56
C ALA A 149 -2.48 -21.36 -7.53
N PRO A 150 -2.91 -21.96 -6.41
CA PRO A 150 -3.16 -23.41 -6.36
C PRO A 150 -4.29 -23.85 -7.28
N ALA A 151 -4.22 -25.08 -7.79
CA ALA A 151 -5.33 -25.66 -8.55
C ALA A 151 -6.52 -25.95 -7.65
N VAL A 152 -6.24 -26.59 -6.53
CA VAL A 152 -7.22 -27.02 -5.53
C VAL A 152 -6.96 -26.26 -4.24
N VAL A 153 -7.99 -25.59 -3.73
CA VAL A 153 -7.99 -25.03 -2.38
C VAL A 153 -9.18 -25.62 -1.64
N ILE A 154 -8.92 -26.20 -0.47
CA ILE A 154 -9.94 -26.72 0.45
C ILE A 154 -9.96 -25.80 1.67
N PHE A 155 -11.07 -25.10 1.87
CA PHE A 155 -11.29 -24.27 3.05
C PHE A 155 -11.66 -25.17 4.22
N VAL A 156 -11.00 -24.94 5.36
CA VAL A 156 -11.21 -25.71 6.58
C VAL A 156 -11.46 -24.78 7.76
N SER A 157 -12.40 -25.15 8.61
CA SER A 157 -12.86 -24.37 9.75
C SER A 157 -11.81 -24.32 10.87
N ARG A 158 -12.09 -23.55 11.92
CA ARG A 158 -11.29 -23.52 13.16
C ARG A 158 -11.13 -24.89 13.83
N THR A 159 -12.01 -25.85 13.55
CA THR A 159 -11.94 -27.24 14.05
C THR A 159 -11.35 -28.20 13.01
N TRP A 160 -10.82 -27.70 11.88
CA TRP A 160 -10.26 -28.48 10.77
C TRP A 160 -11.27 -29.32 9.99
N GLU A 161 -12.54 -28.92 10.01
CA GLU A 161 -13.58 -29.54 9.21
C GLU A 161 -13.74 -28.82 7.87
N ARG A 162 -14.02 -29.56 6.79
CA ARG A 162 -14.14 -29.02 5.44
C ARG A 162 -15.36 -28.10 5.33
N LEU A 163 -15.12 -26.86 4.92
CA LEU A 163 -16.15 -25.86 4.62
C LEU A 163 -16.58 -25.89 3.15
N GLY A 164 -15.65 -26.23 2.26
CA GLY A 164 -15.86 -26.29 0.82
C GLY A 164 -14.57 -26.10 0.05
N THR A 165 -14.61 -26.31 -1.26
CA THR A 165 -13.49 -26.05 -2.16
C THR A 165 -13.60 -24.68 -2.80
N LYS A 166 -12.50 -24.14 -3.32
CA LYS A 166 -12.50 -22.91 -4.14
C LYS A 166 -13.46 -22.98 -5.32
N ALA A 167 -13.63 -24.16 -5.93
CA ALA A 167 -14.56 -24.33 -7.05
C ALA A 167 -16.03 -24.28 -6.59
N GLU A 168 -16.37 -24.96 -5.50
CA GLU A 168 -17.73 -24.96 -4.92
C GLU A 168 -18.14 -23.59 -4.39
N LEU A 169 -17.19 -22.86 -3.81
CA LEU A 169 -17.43 -21.54 -3.20
C LEU A 169 -17.12 -20.39 -4.16
N ALA A 170 -16.90 -20.64 -5.46
CA ALA A 170 -16.35 -19.65 -6.38
C ALA A 170 -17.21 -18.38 -6.51
N GLN A 171 -18.54 -18.51 -6.55
CA GLN A 171 -19.46 -17.36 -6.58
C GLN A 171 -19.36 -16.53 -5.29
N LEU A 172 -19.43 -17.19 -4.13
CA LEU A 172 -19.26 -16.54 -2.83
C LEU A 172 -17.90 -15.84 -2.70
N LEU A 173 -16.84 -16.48 -3.19
CA LEU A 173 -15.48 -15.92 -3.18
C LEU A 173 -15.34 -14.73 -4.13
N GLU A 174 -16.00 -14.73 -5.28
CA GLU A 174 -16.03 -13.58 -6.18
C GLU A 174 -16.67 -12.36 -5.51
N GLU A 175 -17.79 -12.55 -4.81
CA GLU A 175 -18.45 -11.48 -4.04
C GLU A 175 -17.53 -10.90 -2.96
N ILE A 176 -16.76 -11.75 -2.27
CA ILE A 176 -15.89 -11.32 -1.16
C ILE A 176 -14.58 -10.70 -1.65
N THR A 177 -13.97 -11.26 -2.70
CA THR A 177 -12.58 -10.97 -3.10
C THR A 177 -12.45 -10.22 -4.42
N HIS A 178 -13.55 -10.07 -5.17
CA HIS A 178 -13.60 -9.54 -6.53
C HIS A 178 -12.80 -10.34 -7.57
N VAL A 179 -12.28 -11.52 -7.21
CA VAL A 179 -11.62 -12.43 -8.17
C VAL A 179 -12.73 -13.17 -8.94
N PRO A 180 -12.82 -13.03 -10.27
CA PRO A 180 -13.87 -13.66 -11.06
C PRO A 180 -13.96 -15.18 -10.86
N GLN A 181 -15.17 -15.72 -10.79
CA GLN A 181 -15.40 -17.17 -10.70
C GLN A 181 -14.67 -17.93 -11.80
N SER A 182 -14.62 -17.40 -13.03
CA SER A 182 -13.90 -18.01 -14.15
C SER A 182 -12.38 -18.17 -13.88
N ILE A 183 -11.79 -17.29 -13.07
CA ILE A 183 -10.38 -17.37 -12.68
C ILE A 183 -10.22 -18.34 -11.51
N LEU A 184 -11.11 -18.29 -10.51
CA LEU A 184 -11.11 -19.19 -9.37
C LEU A 184 -11.28 -20.67 -9.77
N THR A 185 -12.07 -20.92 -10.81
CA THR A 185 -12.32 -22.25 -11.41
C THR A 185 -11.34 -22.62 -12.53
N ARG A 186 -10.31 -21.79 -12.79
CA ARG A 186 -9.30 -21.96 -13.85
C ARG A 186 -9.85 -22.03 -15.28
N GLN A 187 -11.08 -21.60 -15.53
CA GLN A 187 -11.61 -21.43 -16.90
C GLN A 187 -10.88 -20.33 -17.67
N ARG A 188 -10.43 -19.28 -16.96
CA ARG A 188 -9.63 -18.17 -17.47
C ARG A 188 -8.33 -18.07 -16.67
N TYR A 189 -7.20 -17.82 -17.32
CA TYR A 189 -5.95 -17.58 -16.60
C TYR A 189 -5.95 -16.19 -15.96
N TYR A 190 -5.41 -16.08 -14.75
CA TYR A 190 -5.36 -14.81 -14.01
C TYR A 190 -4.62 -13.69 -14.76
N TYR A 191 -3.59 -14.02 -15.54
CA TYR A 191 -2.81 -13.04 -16.31
C TYR A 191 -3.58 -12.45 -17.50
N GLN A 192 -4.74 -13.03 -17.85
CA GLN A 192 -5.62 -12.48 -18.89
C GLN A 192 -6.47 -11.31 -18.35
N ALA A 193 -6.58 -11.14 -17.03
CA ALA A 193 -7.15 -9.93 -16.44
C ALA A 193 -6.15 -8.79 -16.53
N SER A 194 -6.66 -7.56 -16.65
CA SER A 194 -5.83 -6.37 -16.74
C SER A 194 -5.01 -6.17 -15.46
N VAL A 195 -4.01 -5.29 -15.53
CA VAL A 195 -3.26 -4.87 -14.35
C VAL A 195 -4.19 -4.21 -13.33
N ALA A 196 -5.08 -3.30 -13.75
CA ALA A 196 -6.02 -2.65 -12.84
C ALA A 196 -6.96 -3.66 -12.16
N ASP A 197 -7.54 -4.62 -12.90
CA ASP A 197 -8.43 -5.62 -12.32
C ASP A 197 -7.71 -6.52 -11.32
N ARG A 198 -6.47 -6.93 -11.64
CA ARG A 198 -5.64 -7.68 -10.68
C ARG A 198 -5.32 -6.87 -9.43
N MET A 199 -5.15 -5.55 -9.54
CA MET A 199 -4.97 -4.65 -8.39
C MET A 199 -6.26 -4.51 -7.56
N VAL A 200 -7.45 -4.56 -8.16
CA VAL A 200 -8.73 -4.59 -7.42
C VAL A 200 -8.79 -5.78 -6.46
N TRP A 201 -8.30 -6.96 -6.88
CA TRP A 201 -8.31 -8.14 -6.00
C TRP A 201 -7.46 -7.97 -4.74
N ALA A 202 -6.54 -6.99 -4.76
CA ALA A 202 -5.67 -6.59 -3.67
C ALA A 202 -6.12 -5.31 -2.96
N SER A 203 -7.06 -4.53 -3.50
CA SER A 203 -7.37 -3.17 -3.03
C SER A 203 -7.95 -3.14 -1.61
N ASN A 204 -8.71 -4.18 -1.26
CA ASN A 204 -9.35 -4.33 0.06
C ASN A 204 -8.53 -5.19 1.02
N ARG A 205 -7.27 -5.47 0.69
CA ARG A 205 -6.37 -6.30 1.49
C ARG A 205 -5.37 -5.44 2.24
N VAL A 206 -4.99 -5.93 3.41
CA VAL A 206 -4.08 -5.27 4.34
C VAL A 206 -2.89 -6.17 4.64
N THR A 207 -1.75 -5.53 4.85
CA THR A 207 -0.48 -6.17 5.17
C THR A 207 0.06 -5.64 6.49
N THR A 208 0.75 -6.50 7.24
CA THR A 208 1.38 -6.11 8.51
C THR A 208 2.58 -5.21 8.28
N ARG A 209 3.38 -5.53 7.26
CA ARG A 209 4.47 -4.66 6.77
C ARG A 209 3.99 -3.92 5.54
N VAL A 210 4.32 -2.64 5.43
CA VAL A 210 3.89 -1.81 4.29
C VAL A 210 4.49 -2.32 2.98
N GLU A 211 5.71 -2.86 3.01
CA GLU A 211 6.39 -3.39 1.82
C GLU A 211 5.68 -4.60 1.23
N ASP A 212 5.00 -5.38 2.06
CA ASP A 212 4.26 -6.55 1.64
C ASP A 212 3.07 -6.17 0.73
N GLN A 213 2.62 -4.91 0.70
CA GLN A 213 1.66 -4.43 -0.31
C GLN A 213 2.18 -4.62 -1.74
N GLY A 214 3.50 -4.56 -1.93
CA GLY A 214 4.18 -4.90 -3.18
C GLY A 214 4.58 -6.38 -3.25
N TYR A 215 5.24 -6.90 -2.21
CA TYR A 215 5.84 -8.24 -2.27
C TYR A 215 4.81 -9.36 -2.45
N CYS A 216 3.63 -9.24 -1.84
CA CYS A 216 2.58 -10.28 -1.96
C CYS A 216 1.96 -10.38 -3.36
N LEU A 217 2.21 -9.39 -4.23
CA LEU A 217 1.67 -9.32 -5.60
C LEU A 217 2.68 -9.73 -6.67
N MET A 218 3.96 -9.91 -6.32
CA MET A 218 5.01 -10.21 -7.28
C MET A 218 4.69 -11.43 -8.15
N GLY A 219 4.22 -12.51 -7.53
CA GLY A 219 3.84 -13.72 -8.27
C GLY A 219 2.62 -13.53 -9.16
N LEU A 220 1.62 -12.76 -8.70
CA LEU A 220 0.41 -12.42 -9.46
C LEU A 220 0.76 -11.64 -10.74
N PHE A 221 1.82 -10.83 -10.70
CA PHE A 221 2.32 -10.06 -11.83
C PHE A 221 3.54 -10.68 -12.53
N ASN A 222 3.97 -11.88 -12.14
CA ASN A 222 5.16 -12.56 -12.65
C ASN A 222 6.43 -11.67 -12.62
N VAL A 223 6.62 -10.94 -11.51
CA VAL A 223 7.75 -10.06 -11.24
C VAL A 223 8.68 -10.72 -10.24
N ARG A 224 9.99 -10.46 -10.39
CA ARG A 224 11.00 -10.75 -9.36
C ARG A 224 11.75 -9.47 -9.00
N MET A 225 11.94 -9.25 -7.71
CA MET A 225 12.74 -8.13 -7.21
C MET A 225 13.32 -8.40 -5.82
N THR A 226 14.37 -7.67 -5.47
CA THR A 226 15.05 -7.78 -4.17
C THR A 226 14.11 -7.39 -3.04
N ILE A 227 14.09 -8.19 -1.96
CA ILE A 227 13.31 -7.92 -0.75
C ILE A 227 14.13 -7.04 0.20
N ILE A 228 13.60 -5.86 0.52
CA ILE A 228 14.23 -4.83 1.34
C ILE A 228 13.19 -4.35 2.37
N TYR A 229 13.06 -5.06 3.48
CA TYR A 229 12.23 -4.57 4.58
C TYR A 229 12.87 -3.32 5.22
N GLY A 230 12.07 -2.26 5.38
CA GLY A 230 12.52 -0.90 5.71
C GLY A 230 12.55 0.05 4.50
N GLU A 231 12.07 -0.37 3.31
CA GLU A 231 11.91 0.53 2.15
C GLU A 231 10.51 1.19 2.08
N GLY A 232 9.60 0.83 3.00
CA GLY A 232 8.31 1.49 3.09
C GLY A 232 7.41 1.24 1.88
N SER A 233 6.66 2.27 1.47
CA SER A 233 5.78 2.23 0.29
C SER A 233 6.54 2.07 -1.04
N HIS A 234 7.88 2.16 -1.04
CA HIS A 234 8.69 2.05 -2.24
C HIS A 234 8.64 0.65 -2.84
N ALA A 235 8.41 -0.37 -2.03
CA ALA A 235 8.22 -1.73 -2.53
C ALA A 235 7.09 -1.80 -3.58
N PHE A 236 5.96 -1.13 -3.32
CA PHE A 236 4.84 -1.11 -4.28
C PHE A 236 5.16 -0.26 -5.52
N GLN A 237 5.91 0.84 -5.38
CA GLN A 237 6.37 1.62 -6.53
C GLN A 237 7.29 0.78 -7.43
N ARG A 238 8.26 0.08 -6.84
CA ARG A 238 9.17 -0.83 -7.56
C ARG A 238 8.42 -1.96 -8.25
N LEU A 239 7.36 -2.49 -7.63
CA LEU A 239 6.47 -3.46 -8.29
C LEU A 239 5.86 -2.86 -9.56
N GLN A 240 5.27 -1.67 -9.51
CA GLN A 240 4.69 -1.01 -10.70
C GLN A 240 5.74 -0.78 -11.78
N GLN A 241 6.93 -0.29 -11.41
CA GLN A 241 8.05 -0.12 -12.35
C GLN A 241 8.49 -1.45 -13.00
N LYS A 242 8.43 -2.57 -12.27
CA LYS A 242 8.71 -3.91 -12.81
C LYS A 242 7.59 -4.39 -13.72
N ILE A 243 6.32 -4.14 -13.38
CA ILE A 243 5.17 -4.44 -14.25
C ILE A 243 5.35 -3.73 -15.60
N MET A 244 5.72 -2.45 -15.59
CA MET A 244 5.98 -1.67 -16.81
C MET A 244 7.07 -2.27 -17.71
N LYS A 245 8.09 -2.90 -17.12
CA LYS A 245 9.18 -3.53 -17.90
C LYS A 245 8.75 -4.79 -18.66
N HIS A 246 7.65 -5.41 -18.24
CA HIS A 246 7.22 -6.72 -18.75
C HIS A 246 5.84 -6.68 -19.43
N GLY A 247 5.18 -5.53 -19.50
CA GLY A 247 3.84 -5.41 -20.07
C GLY A 247 3.57 -4.03 -20.69
N PHE A 248 2.61 -4.01 -21.61
CA PHE A 248 2.08 -2.79 -22.24
C PHE A 248 0.67 -2.44 -21.73
N ASP A 249 0.28 -3.02 -20.59
CA ASP A 249 -1.01 -2.80 -19.96
C ASP A 249 -1.05 -1.46 -19.23
N MET A 250 -1.65 -0.48 -19.89
CA MET A 250 -1.74 0.90 -19.42
C MET A 250 -2.89 1.13 -18.44
N SER A 251 -3.71 0.09 -18.16
CA SER A 251 -4.63 0.12 -17.01
C SER A 251 -3.87 0.28 -15.69
N LEU A 252 -2.56 -0.02 -15.65
CA LEU A 252 -1.67 0.30 -14.53
C LEU A 252 -1.76 1.77 -14.07
N PHE A 253 -2.04 2.70 -14.98
CA PHE A 253 -2.14 4.12 -14.66
C PHE A 253 -3.58 4.59 -14.40
N ALA A 254 -4.57 3.72 -14.61
CA ALA A 254 -5.99 3.96 -14.39
C ALA A 254 -6.36 3.68 -12.93
N TRP A 255 -6.01 4.61 -12.05
CA TRP A 255 -6.32 4.52 -10.61
C TRP A 255 -6.76 5.88 -10.05
N GLY A 256 -7.42 5.85 -8.90
CA GLY A 256 -7.89 7.02 -8.15
C GLY A 256 -9.40 7.19 -8.14
N ALA A 257 -9.91 7.75 -7.04
CA ALA A 257 -11.34 7.89 -6.75
C ALA A 257 -11.98 9.18 -7.32
N GLY A 258 -11.18 10.08 -7.91
CA GLY A 258 -11.61 11.39 -8.42
C GLY A 258 -12.52 11.37 -9.68
N TRP A 259 -13.30 10.32 -9.85
CA TRP A 259 -14.34 10.18 -10.86
C TRP A 259 -15.69 10.37 -10.23
N LEU A 260 -16.41 11.41 -10.66
CA LEU A 260 -17.78 11.32 -11.16
C LEU A 260 -18.37 12.74 -11.20
N ARG A 261 -18.24 13.37 -12.36
CA ARG A 261 -19.49 13.72 -13.04
C ARG A 261 -19.84 12.56 -13.93
N ASN A 262 -21.10 12.14 -13.89
CA ASN A 262 -21.71 11.13 -14.77
C ASN A 262 -21.75 11.57 -16.25
N ALA A 263 -20.92 12.52 -16.66
CA ALA A 263 -20.90 13.08 -18.00
C ALA A 263 -19.51 12.89 -18.62
N PRO A 264 -19.42 12.27 -19.81
CA PRO A 264 -18.16 12.16 -20.54
C PRO A 264 -17.59 13.54 -20.83
N LEU A 265 -16.28 13.63 -21.07
CA LEU A 265 -15.54 14.86 -21.44
C LEU A 265 -16.19 15.67 -22.59
N ARG A 266 -17.06 15.00 -23.33
CA ARG A 266 -17.87 15.54 -24.40
C ARG A 266 -18.74 16.73 -23.96
N ASP A 267 -19.29 16.77 -22.74
CA ASP A 267 -20.40 17.68 -22.40
C ASP A 267 -20.21 18.49 -21.10
N LEU A 268 -19.00 18.52 -20.53
CA LEU A 268 -18.79 19.03 -19.17
C LEU A 268 -18.62 20.55 -19.04
N GLY A 269 -18.45 21.30 -20.14
CA GLY A 269 -18.23 22.75 -20.08
C GLY A 269 -17.01 23.13 -19.23
N LEU A 270 -15.99 22.27 -19.18
CA LEU A 270 -14.84 22.47 -18.29
C LEU A 270 -13.95 23.59 -18.83
N GLU A 271 -13.66 24.55 -17.97
CA GLU A 271 -12.62 25.55 -18.22
C GLU A 271 -11.43 25.26 -17.31
N PHE A 272 -10.26 25.12 -17.94
CA PHE A 272 -9.02 24.90 -17.20
C PHE A 272 -8.76 26.10 -16.30
N ALA A 273 -8.70 25.85 -15.00
CA ALA A 273 -8.44 26.89 -14.02
C ALA A 273 -6.93 27.13 -13.98
N THR A 274 -6.44 28.10 -14.77
CA THR A 274 -5.06 28.57 -14.63
C THR A 274 -4.91 29.33 -13.30
N ARG A 275 -4.35 28.68 -12.27
CA ARG A 275 -3.72 29.42 -11.17
C ARG A 275 -2.59 28.64 -10.49
N ARG A 276 -1.68 29.47 -9.95
CA ARG A 276 -0.47 29.17 -9.17
C ARG A 276 -0.82 28.27 -7.98
N ASP A 277 0.20 27.57 -7.49
CA ASP A 277 0.17 26.66 -6.34
C ASP A 277 -0.22 25.22 -6.71
N ILE A 278 0.63 24.60 -7.56
CA ILE A 278 0.95 23.16 -7.48
C ILE A 278 1.70 22.93 -6.14
N GLU A 279 1.12 23.35 -5.03
CA GLU A 279 1.57 23.02 -3.67
C GLU A 279 0.69 21.93 -3.05
N LEU A 280 -0.46 21.62 -3.66
CA LEU A 280 -1.23 20.41 -3.41
C LEU A 280 -0.58 19.21 -4.12
N LEU A 281 0.67 18.91 -3.77
CA LEU A 281 1.34 17.64 -4.10
C LEU A 281 0.62 16.52 -3.36
N ASN A 282 -0.54 16.11 -3.88
CA ASN A 282 -1.25 14.93 -3.44
C ASN A 282 -0.91 13.75 -4.36
N ASP A 283 -1.31 12.55 -3.95
CA ASP A 283 -0.98 11.32 -4.66
C ASP A 283 -1.39 11.36 -6.14
N TYR A 284 -2.53 12.00 -6.47
CA TYR A 284 -3.08 12.08 -7.83
C TYR A 284 -2.19 12.85 -8.83
N SER A 285 -1.27 13.67 -8.33
CA SER A 285 -0.35 14.44 -9.16
C SER A 285 0.73 13.56 -9.83
N TYR A 286 0.88 12.31 -9.40
CA TYR A 286 1.91 11.41 -9.89
C TYR A 286 1.38 10.20 -10.65
N LEU A 287 2.21 9.65 -11.54
CA LEU A 287 1.79 8.55 -12.41
C LEU A 287 1.56 7.23 -11.66
N LEU A 288 2.44 6.89 -10.71
CA LEU A 288 2.41 5.62 -9.97
C LEU A 288 1.53 5.72 -8.73
N ALA A 289 0.70 4.70 -8.52
CA ALA A 289 -0.21 4.62 -7.38
C ALA A 289 0.55 4.47 -6.05
N PRO A 290 0.02 5.01 -4.94
CA PRO A 290 0.59 4.83 -3.60
C PRO A 290 0.44 3.40 -3.08
N SER A 291 -0.66 2.71 -3.40
CA SER A 291 -0.96 1.36 -2.92
C SER A 291 -1.99 0.65 -3.82
N PRO A 292 -2.21 -0.67 -3.66
CA PRO A 292 -3.29 -1.37 -4.35
C PRO A 292 -4.69 -0.79 -4.09
N ALA A 293 -4.90 -0.15 -2.93
CA ALA A 293 -6.17 0.49 -2.56
C ALA A 293 -6.58 1.61 -3.53
N SER A 294 -5.65 2.17 -4.30
CA SER A 294 -5.98 3.19 -5.30
C SER A 294 -6.74 2.65 -6.51
N PHE A 295 -6.82 1.33 -6.70
CA PHE A 295 -7.40 0.68 -7.87
C PHE A 295 -8.86 0.21 -7.68
N ILE A 296 -9.58 0.67 -6.66
CA ILE A 296 -10.93 0.18 -6.27
C ILE A 296 -11.96 0.03 -7.41
N HIS A 297 -11.84 0.80 -8.50
CA HIS A 297 -12.81 0.77 -9.59
C HIS A 297 -12.57 -0.36 -10.61
N GLY A 298 -11.31 -0.79 -10.80
CA GLY A 298 -10.93 -1.69 -11.88
C GLY A 298 -11.13 -1.11 -13.28
N PHE A 299 -10.34 -1.57 -14.25
CA PHE A 299 -10.45 -1.14 -15.63
C PHE A 299 -9.99 -2.28 -16.53
N GLU A 300 -10.83 -2.72 -17.45
CA GLU A 300 -10.45 -3.75 -18.40
C GLU A 300 -9.51 -3.14 -19.44
N PHE A 301 -8.32 -3.73 -19.61
CA PHE A 301 -7.38 -3.28 -20.62
C PHE A 301 -7.84 -3.81 -21.98
N THR A 302 -8.05 -2.93 -22.95
CA THR A 302 -8.72 -3.28 -24.22
C THR A 302 -7.86 -3.14 -25.49
N PRO A 303 -6.59 -3.58 -25.51
CA PRO A 303 -5.86 -3.73 -26.76
C PRO A 303 -6.20 -5.04 -27.51
N LEU A 304 -7.17 -5.84 -27.06
CA LEU A 304 -7.47 -7.16 -27.62
C LEU A 304 -8.94 -7.54 -27.32
N HIS A 305 -9.93 -7.05 -28.08
CA HIS A 305 -11.33 -7.49 -27.94
C HIS A 305 -11.90 -8.15 -29.21
N PRO A 306 -12.67 -9.26 -29.10
CA PRO A 306 -13.25 -10.00 -30.24
C PRO A 306 -14.56 -9.44 -30.87
N HIS A 307 -14.96 -8.18 -30.60
CA HIS A 307 -16.22 -7.60 -31.15
C HIS A 307 -16.01 -6.39 -32.08
N PRO A 308 -16.84 -6.23 -33.14
CA PRO A 308 -16.48 -5.48 -34.36
C PRO A 308 -16.70 -3.96 -34.33
N LYS A 309 -17.07 -3.36 -33.19
CA LYS A 309 -17.29 -1.89 -33.13
C LYS A 309 -16.04 -1.06 -32.88
N GLN A 310 -14.95 -1.68 -32.43
CA GLN A 310 -13.57 -1.23 -32.63
C GLN A 310 -12.60 -2.29 -32.10
N ILE A 311 -11.59 -2.64 -32.91
CA ILE A 311 -10.52 -3.57 -32.57
C ILE A 311 -9.22 -2.76 -32.64
N TYR A 312 -8.45 -2.72 -31.55
CA TYR A 312 -7.14 -2.08 -31.51
C TYR A 312 -6.14 -3.10 -30.96
N PRO A 313 -5.04 -3.48 -31.64
CA PRO A 313 -4.73 -3.12 -33.02
C PRO A 313 -5.81 -3.70 -33.96
N PRO A 314 -6.18 -3.00 -35.06
CA PRO A 314 -7.15 -3.52 -36.02
C PRO A 314 -6.74 -4.92 -36.52
N PRO A 315 -7.69 -5.85 -36.78
CA PRO A 315 -7.37 -7.05 -37.55
C PRO A 315 -6.81 -6.62 -38.91
N VAL A 316 -5.99 -7.45 -39.56
CA VAL A 316 -5.36 -7.14 -40.87
C VAL A 316 -6.42 -6.63 -41.87
N LEU A 317 -6.51 -5.30 -42.01
CA LEU A 317 -7.57 -4.65 -42.81
C LEU A 317 -7.24 -4.75 -44.30
N LYS A 318 -8.23 -5.09 -45.13
CA LYS A 318 -8.12 -4.99 -46.59
C LYS A 318 -7.88 -3.53 -46.98
N GLU A 319 -7.19 -3.30 -48.09
CA GLU A 319 -6.66 -1.99 -48.47
C GLU A 319 -7.71 -0.86 -48.54
N TRP A 320 -8.94 -1.18 -48.97
CA TRP A 320 -10.08 -0.27 -49.03
C TRP A 320 -10.71 0.04 -47.65
N GLN A 321 -10.48 -0.79 -46.63
CA GLN A 321 -10.90 -0.53 -45.24
C GLN A 321 -9.91 0.39 -44.51
N LYS A 322 -8.67 0.53 -45.01
CA LYS A 322 -7.64 1.42 -44.45
C LYS A 322 -8.00 2.92 -44.57
N ALA A 323 -8.96 3.26 -45.44
CA ALA A 323 -9.41 4.64 -45.70
C ALA A 323 -10.35 5.21 -44.62
N ARG A 324 -10.92 4.37 -43.73
CA ARG A 324 -11.61 4.84 -42.52
C ARG A 324 -10.54 5.18 -41.47
N ALA A 325 -10.37 6.48 -41.23
CA ALA A 325 -9.32 7.10 -40.42
C ALA A 325 -8.93 6.26 -39.18
N ARG A 326 -7.66 5.81 -39.14
CA ARG A 326 -7.09 5.23 -37.92
C ARG A 326 -7.21 6.27 -36.80
N PRO A 327 -7.76 5.94 -35.63
CA PRO A 327 -8.16 6.93 -34.62
C PRO A 327 -6.96 7.76 -34.17
N PHE A 328 -5.74 7.21 -34.24
CA PHE A 328 -4.51 7.83 -33.75
C PHE A 328 -3.45 8.09 -34.82
N HIS A 329 -3.85 8.16 -36.10
CA HIS A 329 -2.94 8.24 -37.27
C HIS A 329 -2.01 7.02 -37.46
N GLY A 330 -2.28 5.92 -36.78
CA GLY A 330 -1.42 4.75 -36.77
C GLY A 330 -1.82 3.75 -35.71
N VAL A 331 -1.13 2.62 -35.70
CA VAL A 331 -1.29 1.57 -34.71
C VAL A 331 0.09 1.30 -34.13
N GLU A 332 0.25 1.61 -32.86
CA GLU A 332 1.45 1.37 -32.05
C GLU A 332 1.08 0.65 -30.75
N ILE A 333 2.07 0.04 -30.10
CA ILE A 333 1.91 -0.52 -28.76
C ILE A 333 2.31 0.58 -27.77
N PRO A 334 1.47 0.92 -26.77
CA PRO A 334 1.87 1.88 -25.75
C PRO A 334 3.03 1.33 -24.94
N THR A 335 3.95 2.20 -24.55
CA THR A 335 5.14 1.82 -23.76
C THR A 335 5.32 2.79 -22.61
N ALA A 336 5.82 2.31 -21.48
CA ALA A 336 6.21 3.16 -20.37
C ALA A 336 7.54 2.65 -19.78
N ALA A 337 8.52 3.55 -19.65
CA ALA A 337 9.85 3.22 -19.15
C ALA A 337 10.33 4.26 -18.14
N VAL A 338 10.97 3.78 -17.07
CA VAL A 338 11.60 4.65 -16.07
C VAL A 338 12.92 5.17 -16.62
N GLU A 339 13.08 6.48 -16.69
CA GLU A 339 14.31 7.18 -17.09
C GLU A 339 14.72 8.17 -16.00
N ASN A 340 15.96 8.67 -16.05
CA ASN A 340 16.51 9.58 -15.03
C ASN A 340 15.69 10.88 -14.85
N TYR A 341 14.99 11.32 -15.90
CA TYR A 341 14.22 12.56 -15.88
C TYR A 341 12.75 12.36 -15.48
N GLY A 342 12.25 11.11 -15.50
CA GLY A 342 10.86 10.78 -15.21
C GLY A 342 10.43 9.50 -15.93
N ILE A 343 9.13 9.23 -15.97
CA ILE A 343 8.61 8.07 -16.72
C ILE A 343 8.30 8.51 -18.16
N VAL A 344 9.01 7.91 -19.11
CA VAL A 344 8.80 8.13 -20.54
C VAL A 344 7.67 7.24 -21.01
N CYS A 345 6.57 7.87 -21.42
CA CYS A 345 5.38 7.16 -21.88
C CYS A 345 5.10 7.46 -23.35
N ARG A 346 4.74 6.42 -24.10
CA ARG A 346 4.24 6.48 -25.47
C ARG A 346 2.75 6.20 -25.46
N PHE A 347 1.93 7.22 -25.70
CA PHE A 347 0.47 7.13 -25.70
C PHE A 347 -0.15 7.75 -26.94
N PRO A 348 -1.36 7.33 -27.36
CA PRO A 348 -2.23 8.20 -28.11
C PRO A 348 -2.67 9.36 -27.22
N VAL A 349 -2.47 10.60 -27.68
CA VAL A 349 -2.85 11.78 -26.90
C VAL A 349 -3.52 12.82 -27.78
N PHE A 350 -4.37 13.65 -27.19
CA PHE A 350 -4.82 14.90 -27.79
C PHE A 350 -4.61 16.07 -26.84
N GLU A 351 -4.51 17.27 -27.39
CA GLU A 351 -4.47 18.51 -26.62
C GLU A 351 -5.81 19.22 -26.78
N ALA A 352 -6.39 19.66 -25.66
CA ALA A 352 -7.62 20.43 -25.64
C ALA A 352 -7.67 21.26 -24.35
N GLY A 353 -8.19 22.50 -24.42
CA GLY A 353 -8.38 23.32 -23.22
C GLY A 353 -7.11 23.59 -22.40
N GLY A 354 -5.92 23.59 -23.02
CA GLY A 354 -4.64 23.86 -22.33
C GLY A 354 -4.02 22.64 -21.63
N ILE A 355 -4.62 21.47 -21.72
CA ILE A 355 -4.12 20.22 -21.14
C ILE A 355 -3.83 19.16 -22.21
N VAL A 356 -3.05 18.16 -21.84
CA VAL A 356 -2.84 16.95 -22.64
C VAL A 356 -3.70 15.83 -22.03
N VAL A 357 -4.41 15.07 -22.87
CA VAL A 357 -5.15 13.88 -22.44
C VAL A 357 -4.54 12.66 -23.11
N ALA A 358 -4.00 11.74 -22.32
CA ALA A 358 -3.47 10.46 -22.79
C ALA A 358 -4.55 9.37 -22.77
N VAL A 359 -4.78 8.69 -23.88
CA VAL A 359 -5.74 7.58 -23.98
C VAL A 359 -5.08 6.33 -23.41
N LEU A 360 -5.61 5.79 -22.31
CA LEU A 360 -5.03 4.63 -21.62
C LEU A 360 -5.36 3.28 -22.29
N LEU A 361 -6.24 3.27 -23.29
CA LEU A 361 -6.66 2.03 -23.98
C LEU A 361 -7.23 0.98 -23.00
N CYS A 362 -7.95 1.45 -21.99
CA CYS A 362 -8.70 0.63 -21.05
C CYS A 362 -10.13 1.19 -20.92
N GLU A 363 -11.03 0.34 -20.45
CA GLU A 363 -12.46 0.61 -20.32
C GLU A 363 -12.94 0.41 -18.89
N ASN A 364 -13.94 1.19 -18.49
CA ASN A 364 -14.69 0.93 -17.27
C ASN A 364 -15.78 -0.14 -17.51
N LYS A 365 -16.51 -0.52 -16.46
CA LYS A 365 -17.62 -1.50 -16.55
C LYS A 365 -18.75 -1.07 -17.50
N SER A 366 -18.88 0.24 -17.75
CA SER A 366 -19.85 0.82 -18.70
C SER A 366 -19.35 0.86 -20.15
N ARG A 367 -18.17 0.26 -20.44
CA ARG A 367 -17.53 0.23 -21.77
C ARG A 367 -17.09 1.60 -22.28
N GLU A 368 -16.90 2.56 -21.37
CA GLU A 368 -16.33 3.84 -21.72
C GLU A 368 -14.80 3.78 -21.60
N HIS A 369 -14.12 4.31 -22.61
CA HIS A 369 -12.68 4.41 -22.64
C HIS A 369 -12.17 5.47 -21.67
N MET A 370 -11.01 5.21 -21.07
CA MET A 370 -10.41 6.12 -20.10
C MET A 370 -9.22 6.88 -20.67
N GLY A 371 -9.16 8.17 -20.35
CA GLY A 371 -8.02 9.06 -20.55
C GLY A 371 -7.30 9.34 -19.23
N LEU A 372 -6.08 9.85 -19.29
CA LEU A 372 -5.29 10.38 -18.19
C LEU A 372 -4.99 11.84 -18.48
N LEU A 373 -5.35 12.73 -17.56
CA LEU A 373 -5.08 14.16 -17.67
C LEU A 373 -3.63 14.42 -17.31
N LEU A 374 -2.95 15.17 -18.18
CA LEU A 374 -1.55 15.51 -18.06
C LEU A 374 -1.41 17.03 -18.13
N GLN A 375 -0.97 17.62 -17.03
CA GLN A 375 -0.66 19.04 -16.93
C GLN A 375 0.85 19.23 -16.99
N ARG A 376 1.31 20.13 -17.86
CA ARG A 376 2.73 20.48 -17.96
C ARG A 376 3.23 21.06 -16.64
N ASP A 377 4.35 20.55 -16.15
CA ASP A 377 5.07 21.12 -15.02
C ASP A 377 5.69 22.48 -15.42
N PRO A 378 5.27 23.60 -14.80
CA PRO A 378 5.83 24.92 -15.09
C PRO A 378 7.30 25.04 -14.66
N LEU A 379 7.78 24.17 -13.75
CA LEU A 379 9.15 24.13 -13.25
C LEU A 379 10.03 23.15 -14.01
N SER A 380 9.52 22.53 -15.08
CA SER A 380 10.28 21.56 -15.88
C SER A 380 11.58 22.16 -16.43
N TYR A 381 12.70 21.58 -16.00
CA TYR A 381 14.05 22.03 -16.38
C TYR A 381 14.35 21.95 -17.89
N ASP A 382 13.75 20.99 -18.61
CA ASP A 382 14.03 20.77 -20.03
C ASP A 382 12.85 21.27 -20.90
N PRO A 383 13.00 22.39 -21.61
CA PRO A 383 11.92 22.93 -22.44
C PRO A 383 11.58 22.05 -23.66
N LYS A 384 12.50 21.17 -24.10
CA LYS A 384 12.26 20.23 -25.21
C LYS A 384 11.59 18.94 -24.76
N ARG A 385 11.73 18.59 -23.48
CA ARG A 385 11.17 17.38 -22.87
C ARG A 385 10.38 17.80 -21.63
N PRO A 386 9.25 18.49 -21.76
CA PRO A 386 8.51 18.95 -20.59
C PRO A 386 8.02 17.78 -19.74
N LEU A 387 8.19 17.88 -18.42
CA LEU A 387 7.55 17.00 -17.45
C LEU A 387 6.07 17.33 -17.31
N HIS A 388 5.28 16.32 -16.95
CA HIS A 388 3.85 16.46 -16.74
C HIS A 388 3.45 15.82 -15.40
N TYR A 389 2.64 16.53 -14.63
CA TYR A 389 1.86 15.96 -13.53
C TYR A 389 0.59 15.32 -14.08
N THR A 390 -0.01 14.41 -13.31
CA THR A 390 -1.09 13.54 -13.77
C THR A 390 -2.47 13.89 -13.21
N SER A 391 -2.70 15.18 -13.05
CA SER A 391 -3.97 15.75 -12.65
C SER A 391 -4.12 17.12 -13.30
N ALA A 392 -5.35 17.61 -13.41
CA ALA A 392 -5.64 18.96 -13.83
C ALA A 392 -6.85 19.51 -13.07
N VAL A 393 -6.84 20.81 -12.83
CA VAL A 393 -7.85 21.52 -12.05
C VAL A 393 -8.78 22.29 -12.99
N PHE A 394 -10.09 22.13 -12.82
CA PHE A 394 -11.10 22.74 -13.67
C PHE A 394 -12.15 23.49 -12.88
N ASN A 395 -12.60 24.61 -13.43
CA ASN A 395 -13.85 25.24 -13.07
C ASN A 395 -14.98 24.54 -13.82
N ASP A 396 -16.04 24.20 -13.10
CA ASP A 396 -17.24 23.66 -13.72
C ASP A 396 -18.23 24.78 -13.99
N THR A 397 -18.39 25.14 -15.27
CA THR A 397 -19.32 26.19 -15.68
C THR A 397 -20.77 25.71 -15.76
N SER A 398 -21.01 24.40 -15.66
CA SER A 398 -22.35 23.80 -15.75
C SER A 398 -23.08 23.71 -14.42
N THR A 399 -22.38 23.92 -13.29
CA THR A 399 -22.99 24.11 -11.96
C THR A 399 -22.61 25.46 -11.37
N PRO A 400 -23.50 26.45 -11.48
CA PRO A 400 -23.26 27.79 -10.95
C PRO A 400 -22.98 27.83 -9.44
N ASP A 401 -23.46 26.84 -8.68
CA ASP A 401 -23.30 26.76 -7.21
C ASP A 401 -21.95 26.18 -6.77
N GLN A 402 -21.10 25.73 -7.69
CA GLN A 402 -19.81 25.15 -7.34
C GLN A 402 -18.80 26.25 -6.95
N GLN A 403 -18.55 26.42 -5.66
CA GLN A 403 -17.70 27.49 -5.11
C GLN A 403 -16.20 27.30 -5.34
N PHE A 404 -15.73 26.08 -5.63
CA PHE A 404 -14.29 25.77 -5.73
C PHE A 404 -13.96 24.88 -6.95
N PRO A 405 -12.78 25.06 -7.58
CA PRO A 405 -12.35 24.23 -8.69
C PRO A 405 -12.03 22.81 -8.22
N LEU A 406 -12.24 21.82 -9.10
CA LEU A 406 -12.02 20.40 -8.79
C LEU A 406 -10.82 19.84 -9.56
N ALA A 407 -10.02 19.03 -8.87
CA ALA A 407 -8.90 18.31 -9.47
C ALA A 407 -9.37 16.95 -10.00
N TYR A 408 -9.06 16.68 -11.26
CA TYR A 408 -9.36 15.40 -11.92
C TYR A 408 -8.07 14.73 -12.38
N ARG A 409 -8.08 13.39 -12.35
CA ARG A 409 -6.92 12.57 -12.75
C ARG A 409 -7.13 11.84 -14.07
N LEU A 410 -8.11 10.93 -14.16
CA LEU A 410 -8.37 10.22 -15.43
C LEU A 410 -9.30 11.09 -16.31
N VAL A 411 -10.01 10.53 -17.30
CA VAL A 411 -11.32 11.05 -17.79
C VAL A 411 -12.10 10.02 -18.60
N SER A 412 -13.43 10.02 -18.55
CA SER A 412 -14.24 9.22 -19.50
C SER A 412 -14.22 9.87 -20.88
N LEU A 413 -13.79 9.11 -21.87
CA LEU A 413 -13.68 9.49 -23.27
C LEU A 413 -14.88 9.02 -24.11
N GLY A 414 -15.86 8.36 -23.47
CA GLY A 414 -16.97 7.69 -24.13
C GLY A 414 -16.56 6.35 -24.77
N ASP A 415 -17.43 5.81 -25.62
CA ASP A 415 -17.34 4.47 -26.21
C ASP A 415 -16.80 4.45 -27.66
N ASP A 416 -16.39 5.60 -28.21
CA ASP A 416 -15.93 5.74 -29.60
C ASP A 416 -14.62 6.53 -29.73
N LEU A 417 -13.50 5.82 -29.83
CA LEU A 417 -12.17 6.40 -30.00
C LEU A 417 -11.98 7.12 -31.35
N TYR A 418 -12.88 6.96 -32.34
CA TYR A 418 -12.78 7.60 -33.66
C TYR A 418 -13.51 8.95 -33.69
N ASN A 419 -14.33 9.20 -32.68
CA ASN A 419 -15.10 10.43 -32.49
C ASN A 419 -14.83 11.06 -31.12
N LEU A 420 -13.57 11.04 -30.69
CA LEU A 420 -13.15 11.73 -29.48
C LEU A 420 -13.49 13.22 -29.53
N ARG A 421 -14.04 13.72 -28.42
CA ARG A 421 -14.52 15.10 -28.29
C ARG A 421 -14.14 15.69 -26.94
N PHE A 422 -14.01 17.01 -26.92
CA PHE A 422 -13.79 17.83 -25.73
C PHE A 422 -14.72 19.04 -25.82
N ASN A 423 -15.61 19.23 -24.83
CA ASN A 423 -16.63 20.30 -24.82
C ASN A 423 -17.37 20.42 -26.18
N GLY A 424 -17.90 19.31 -26.67
CA GLY A 424 -18.66 19.18 -27.92
C GLY A 424 -17.82 19.16 -29.19
N LYS A 425 -16.57 19.64 -29.15
CA LYS A 425 -15.68 19.78 -30.31
C LYS A 425 -14.86 18.52 -30.54
N ARG A 426 -14.76 18.07 -31.80
CA ARG A 426 -13.95 16.90 -32.17
C ARG A 426 -12.46 17.20 -31.99
N VAL A 427 -11.73 16.28 -31.37
CA VAL A 427 -10.27 16.35 -31.19
C VAL A 427 -9.56 15.39 -32.15
N LYS A 428 -8.27 15.64 -32.40
CA LYS A 428 -7.43 14.81 -33.28
C LYS A 428 -6.30 14.18 -32.45
N PRO A 429 -6.52 12.98 -31.91
CA PRO A 429 -5.49 12.30 -31.13
C PRO A 429 -4.40 11.74 -32.05
N ARG A 430 -3.17 11.71 -31.53
CA ARG A 430 -1.98 11.19 -32.22
C ARG A 430 -1.03 10.57 -31.21
N TRP A 431 -0.22 9.63 -31.64
CA TRP A 431 0.80 9.07 -30.78
C TRP A 431 1.87 10.11 -30.41
N ARG A 432 2.12 10.32 -29.12
CA ARG A 432 3.24 11.15 -28.59
C ARG A 432 4.04 10.45 -27.50
N THR A 433 5.31 10.83 -27.41
CA THR A 433 6.18 10.48 -26.29
C THR A 433 6.15 11.63 -25.30
N LEU A 434 5.84 11.35 -24.05
CA LEU A 434 5.69 12.31 -22.97
C LEU A 434 6.55 11.89 -21.78
N TYR A 435 7.06 12.88 -21.05
CA TYR A 435 7.74 12.69 -19.78
C TYR A 435 6.74 13.00 -18.68
N VAL A 436 6.49 12.04 -17.81
CA VAL A 436 5.48 12.14 -16.76
C VAL A 436 6.16 11.95 -15.42
N GLN A 437 5.77 12.77 -14.44
CA GLN A 437 6.36 12.76 -13.11
C GLN A 437 6.08 11.41 -12.44
N PRO A 438 7.13 10.64 -12.09
CA PRO A 438 6.96 9.49 -11.21
C PRO A 438 6.55 9.97 -9.81
N ARG A 439 6.07 9.06 -8.98
CA ARG A 439 5.90 9.34 -7.55
C ARG A 439 7.29 9.64 -6.94
N PRO A 440 7.52 10.81 -6.30
CA PRO A 440 8.83 11.14 -5.75
C PRO A 440 9.15 10.24 -4.56
N GLU A 441 10.35 9.67 -4.57
CA GLU A 441 10.80 8.72 -3.56
C GLU A 441 10.82 9.36 -2.15
N ALA A 442 11.32 10.58 -2.01
CA ALA A 442 11.52 11.19 -0.68
C ALA A 442 10.28 11.81 -0.03
N LEU A 443 9.21 12.10 -0.78
CA LEU A 443 8.07 12.85 -0.26
C LEU A 443 7.07 12.01 0.55
N TYR A 444 7.08 10.68 0.38
CA TYR A 444 6.08 9.77 0.96
C TYR A 444 6.68 8.50 1.59
N SER A 445 7.98 8.49 1.91
CA SER A 445 8.57 7.42 2.73
C SER A 445 8.21 7.68 4.20
N PRO A 446 7.51 6.77 4.89
CA PRO A 446 7.17 6.90 6.32
C PRO A 446 8.40 7.14 7.22
N ASP A 447 9.56 6.65 6.78
CA ASP A 447 10.83 6.73 7.52
C ASP A 447 11.52 8.10 7.39
N THR A 448 11.17 8.88 6.36
CA THR A 448 11.69 10.25 6.15
C THR A 448 10.62 11.33 6.18
N SER A 449 9.33 10.96 6.11
CA SER A 449 8.19 11.87 6.23
C SER A 449 7.91 12.16 7.69
N ILE A 450 8.85 12.85 8.33
CA ILE A 450 8.43 13.92 9.21
C ILE A 450 7.55 14.80 8.32
N ALA A 451 6.25 14.90 8.58
CA ALA A 451 5.42 15.88 7.87
C ALA A 451 6.24 17.18 7.86
N ARG A 452 6.46 17.77 6.68
CA ARG A 452 7.45 18.84 6.45
C ARG A 452 7.10 20.15 7.15
N LEU A 453 6.41 20.09 8.29
CA LEU A 453 6.01 21.16 9.18
C LEU A 453 7.19 22.08 9.47
N ARG A 454 7.33 23.14 8.66
CA ARG A 454 8.29 24.22 8.85
C ARG A 454 8.16 24.85 10.23
N LEU A 455 6.99 24.77 10.86
CA LEU A 455 6.79 25.16 12.26
C LEU A 455 7.79 24.45 13.20
N ASN A 456 8.16 23.20 12.93
CA ASN A 456 9.16 22.46 13.73
C ASN A 456 10.60 22.85 13.37
N CYS A 457 10.83 23.61 12.30
CA CYS A 457 12.15 24.05 11.86
C CYS A 457 12.38 25.55 12.09
N ALA A 458 11.36 26.32 12.48
CA ALA A 458 11.51 27.74 12.78
C ALA A 458 12.49 27.96 13.95
N VAL A 459 13.21 29.08 13.92
CA VAL A 459 14.23 29.45 14.93
C VAL A 459 13.59 29.65 16.31
N GLN A 460 12.37 30.18 16.35
CA GLN A 460 11.58 30.44 17.56
C GLN A 460 10.12 30.05 17.31
N PRO A 461 9.81 28.76 17.25
CA PRO A 461 8.47 28.32 16.89
C PRO A 461 7.48 28.63 18.04
N ALA A 462 6.27 29.07 17.71
CA ALA A 462 5.20 29.21 18.72
C ALA A 462 4.69 27.84 19.20
N PHE A 463 4.57 26.91 18.25
CA PHE A 463 4.10 25.56 18.49
C PHE A 463 5.11 24.54 17.98
N ARG A 464 5.12 23.35 18.56
CA ARG A 464 5.79 22.17 18.02
C ARG A 464 4.86 20.98 18.01
N ILE A 465 4.95 20.20 16.95
CA ILE A 465 4.21 18.94 16.80
C ILE A 465 5.24 17.81 16.79
N PRO A 466 5.32 16.99 17.85
CA PRO A 466 6.32 15.94 17.92
C PRO A 466 6.19 14.92 16.77
N HIS A 467 7.31 14.43 16.25
CA HIS A 467 7.28 13.45 15.15
C HIS A 467 6.56 12.15 15.53
N TRP A 468 6.67 11.72 16.79
CA TRP A 468 5.97 10.53 17.28
C TRP A 468 4.44 10.69 17.22
N LEU A 469 3.93 11.92 17.36
CA LEU A 469 2.49 12.19 17.28
C LEU A 469 2.00 12.03 15.84
N ILE A 470 2.78 12.56 14.89
CA ILE A 470 2.51 12.42 13.45
C ILE A 470 2.54 10.95 13.05
N ALA A 471 3.56 10.20 13.48
CA ALA A 471 3.68 8.78 13.23
C ALA A 471 2.52 7.97 13.83
N ASN A 472 2.01 8.35 15.01
CA ASN A 472 0.84 7.70 15.59
C ASN A 472 -0.42 7.89 14.74
N PHE A 473 -0.64 9.08 14.18
CA PHE A 473 -1.78 9.32 13.29
C PHE A 473 -1.65 8.58 11.95
N ASP A 474 -0.45 8.57 11.35
CA ASP A 474 -0.16 7.78 10.15
C ASP A 474 -0.44 6.29 10.39
N MET A 475 -0.03 5.78 11.55
CA MET A 475 -0.35 4.43 12.01
C MET A 475 -1.86 4.17 12.16
N LEU A 476 -2.69 5.18 12.36
CA LEU A 476 -4.15 5.04 12.39
C LEU A 476 -4.79 5.22 11.01
N GLY A 477 -4.01 5.54 9.98
CA GLY A 477 -4.49 5.81 8.62
C GLY A 477 -4.85 7.27 8.37
N PHE A 478 -4.41 8.20 9.23
CA PHE A 478 -4.58 9.64 9.04
C PHE A 478 -3.35 10.27 8.39
N LEU A 479 -3.55 11.12 7.39
CA LEU A 479 -2.50 11.95 6.81
C LEU A 479 -2.56 13.37 7.37
N LEU A 480 -1.44 13.90 7.85
CA LEU A 480 -1.33 15.30 8.31
C LEU A 480 -0.88 16.22 7.17
N THR A 481 -1.68 17.23 6.83
CA THR A 481 -1.39 18.22 5.78
C THR A 481 -1.59 19.66 6.28
N PRO A 482 -0.70 20.61 5.99
CA PRO A 482 -0.97 22.03 6.23
C PRO A 482 -1.95 22.58 5.18
N GLU A 483 -2.94 23.38 5.61
CA GLU A 483 -3.86 24.08 4.71
C GLU A 483 -3.50 25.56 4.52
N THR A 484 -2.72 26.14 5.43
CA THR A 484 -2.14 27.48 5.31
C THR A 484 -0.62 27.37 5.20
N PRO A 485 0.09 28.38 4.66
CA PRO A 485 1.55 28.41 4.68
C PRO A 485 2.08 28.16 6.10
N GLU A 486 3.00 27.20 6.24
CA GLU A 486 3.46 26.71 7.54
C GLU A 486 4.28 27.74 8.35
N ASP A 487 4.67 28.86 7.71
CA ASP A 487 5.37 30.01 8.27
C ASP A 487 4.44 31.17 8.68
N GLU A 488 3.13 31.05 8.44
CA GLU A 488 2.15 32.06 8.81
C GLU A 488 1.23 31.54 9.92
N LEU A 489 1.08 32.34 10.98
CA LEU A 489 0.04 32.14 11.98
C LEU A 489 -1.13 33.09 11.67
N PRO A 490 -2.38 32.62 11.77
CA PRO A 490 -2.78 31.30 12.28
C PRO A 490 -2.60 30.16 11.27
N LEU A 491 -1.99 29.07 11.75
CA LEU A 491 -1.72 27.86 10.99
C LEU A 491 -2.89 26.89 11.11
N ARG A 492 -3.42 26.41 9.98
CA ARG A 492 -4.36 25.29 9.94
C ARG A 492 -3.67 24.02 9.46
N LEU A 493 -3.81 22.95 10.24
CA LEU A 493 -3.38 21.61 9.89
C LEU A 493 -4.59 20.69 9.81
N GLN A 494 -4.64 19.81 8.81
CA GLN A 494 -5.70 18.84 8.62
C GLN A 494 -5.15 17.43 8.81
N LEU A 495 -5.78 16.63 9.67
CA LEU A 495 -5.61 15.19 9.76
C LEU A 495 -6.74 14.52 8.97
N SER A 496 -6.40 13.90 7.85
CA SER A 496 -7.37 13.29 6.92
C SER A 496 -7.32 11.76 7.02
N GLY A 497 -8.36 11.16 7.59
CA GLY A 497 -8.61 9.73 7.64
C GLY A 497 -9.52 9.29 6.51
N THR A 498 -9.09 9.46 5.26
CA THR A 498 -9.92 9.26 4.06
C THR A 498 -10.57 7.87 3.94
N LEU A 499 -9.93 6.83 4.50
CA LEU A 499 -10.50 5.47 4.55
C LEU A 499 -11.74 5.37 5.44
N TYR A 500 -11.92 6.30 6.36
CA TYR A 500 -12.98 6.32 7.36
C TYR A 500 -13.94 7.50 7.17
N GLY A 501 -13.67 8.39 6.20
CA GLY A 501 -14.45 9.61 6.02
C GLY A 501 -14.33 10.58 7.20
N GLU A 502 -13.19 10.59 7.91
CA GLU A 502 -12.96 11.41 9.10
C GLU A 502 -11.91 12.50 8.83
N PHE A 503 -12.17 13.74 9.27
CA PHE A 503 -11.23 14.85 9.12
C PHE A 503 -11.16 15.67 10.42
N ILE A 504 -9.96 16.01 10.86
CA ILE A 504 -9.73 16.84 12.05
C ILE A 504 -8.88 18.03 11.65
N HIS A 505 -9.41 19.24 11.76
CA HIS A 505 -8.65 20.47 11.56
C HIS A 505 -8.16 21.02 12.90
N LEU A 506 -6.86 21.27 12.98
CA LEU A 506 -6.17 21.90 14.09
C LEU A 506 -5.72 23.30 13.68
N ASP A 507 -6.37 24.31 14.23
CA ASP A 507 -6.01 25.71 14.08
C ASP A 507 -5.13 26.15 15.25
N LEU A 508 -3.96 26.71 14.95
CA LEU A 508 -2.96 27.16 15.91
C LEU A 508 -2.61 28.64 15.64
N GLY A 509 -2.58 29.47 16.67
CA GLY A 509 -2.22 30.88 16.48
C GLY A 509 -1.74 31.60 17.72
N ILE A 510 -1.27 32.82 17.51
CA ILE A 510 -0.96 33.77 18.58
C ILE A 510 -2.00 34.89 18.55
N CYS A 511 -2.60 35.18 19.68
CA CYS A 511 -3.53 36.29 19.83
C CYS A 511 -2.76 37.62 19.86
N HIS A 512 -3.44 38.74 19.63
CA HIS A 512 -2.83 40.08 19.72
C HIS A 512 -2.29 40.38 21.13
N THR A 513 -2.78 39.68 22.16
CA THR A 513 -2.27 39.74 23.53
C THR A 513 -0.93 39.00 23.72
N GLY A 514 -0.49 38.22 22.74
CA GLY A 514 0.67 37.34 22.82
C GLY A 514 0.38 35.95 23.42
N ASP A 515 -0.88 35.65 23.73
CA ASP A 515 -1.31 34.33 24.20
C ASP A 515 -1.39 33.32 23.05
N HIS A 516 -1.04 32.07 23.34
CA HIS A 516 -1.27 30.97 22.41
C HIS A 516 -2.74 30.60 22.42
N TRP A 517 -3.33 30.42 21.25
CA TRP A 517 -4.66 29.85 21.13
C TRP A 517 -4.65 28.67 20.17
N ALA A 518 -5.57 27.74 20.42
CA ALA A 518 -5.78 26.61 19.55
C ALA A 518 -7.27 26.24 19.49
N LYS A 519 -7.68 25.70 18.34
CA LYS A 519 -9.06 25.29 18.08
C LYS A 519 -9.04 24.01 17.26
N VAL A 520 -9.89 23.05 17.60
CA VAL A 520 -10.08 21.83 16.81
C VAL A 520 -11.48 21.83 16.22
N LEU A 521 -11.57 21.50 14.93
CA LEU A 521 -12.81 21.21 14.24
C LEU A 521 -12.80 19.75 13.82
N ILE A 522 -13.91 19.05 14.06
CA ILE A 522 -14.08 17.64 13.71
C ILE A 522 -15.12 17.60 12.59
N HIS A 523 -14.80 16.88 11.51
CA HIS A 523 -15.67 16.68 10.36
C HIS A 523 -15.73 15.20 10.00
N HIS A 524 -16.83 14.81 9.38
CA HIS A 524 -16.95 13.51 8.74
C HIS A 524 -17.86 13.59 7.52
N ASP A 525 -17.82 12.59 6.65
CA ASP A 525 -18.55 12.61 5.36
C ASP A 525 -20.06 12.92 5.52
N ASP A 526 -20.68 12.49 6.63
CA ASP A 526 -22.10 12.75 6.92
C ASP A 526 -22.43 14.14 7.51
N ASP A 527 -21.43 14.94 7.91
CA ASP A 527 -21.62 16.29 8.48
C ASP A 527 -20.53 17.27 8.01
N THR A 528 -20.90 18.07 7.00
CA THR A 528 -20.04 19.11 6.44
C THR A 528 -20.35 20.51 6.97
N SER A 529 -21.23 20.65 7.98
CA SER A 529 -21.73 21.95 8.44
C SER A 529 -20.61 22.92 8.86
N ASN A 530 -19.52 22.39 9.41
CA ASN A 530 -18.40 23.18 9.92
C ASN A 530 -17.28 23.42 8.90
N TRP A 531 -17.33 22.87 7.68
CA TRP A 531 -16.21 22.93 6.70
C TRP A 531 -15.78 24.36 6.35
N ASN A 532 -16.73 25.30 6.31
CA ASN A 532 -16.47 26.69 5.96
C ASN A 532 -16.11 27.58 7.18
N THR A 533 -15.81 26.98 8.33
CA THR A 533 -15.46 27.73 9.53
C THR A 533 -14.12 28.46 9.34
N PRO A 534 -14.08 29.80 9.46
CA PRO A 534 -12.84 30.57 9.32
C PRO A 534 -11.76 30.11 10.32
N HIS A 535 -10.53 29.84 9.86
CA HIS A 535 -9.43 29.46 10.76
C HIS A 535 -8.92 30.61 11.59
N HIS A 536 -8.87 31.81 11.02
CA HIS A 536 -8.26 32.98 11.67
C HIS A 536 -9.09 33.55 12.82
N ILE A 537 -10.36 33.16 12.94
CA ILE A 537 -11.27 33.63 13.99
C ILE A 537 -11.21 32.69 15.18
N HIS A 538 -10.98 33.25 16.36
CA HIS A 538 -11.00 32.54 17.63
C HIS A 538 -11.69 33.39 18.71
N ASP A 539 -12.34 32.74 19.67
CA ASP A 539 -12.80 33.35 20.91
C ASP A 539 -11.70 33.24 21.97
N CYS A 540 -11.24 34.38 22.50
CA CYS A 540 -10.16 34.43 23.48
C CYS A 540 -10.51 33.72 24.79
N THR A 541 -11.79 33.70 25.18
CA THR A 541 -12.23 33.06 26.43
C THR A 541 -12.20 31.54 26.33
N GLU A 542 -12.46 31.02 25.14
CA GLU A 542 -12.58 29.58 24.87
C GLU A 542 -11.28 28.96 24.33
N HIS A 543 -10.55 29.66 23.45
CA HIS A 543 -9.45 29.08 22.68
C HIS A 543 -8.06 29.42 23.19
N HIS A 544 -7.92 30.38 24.10
CA HIS A 544 -6.61 30.64 24.74
C HIS A 544 -6.19 29.42 25.56
N VAL A 545 -5.01 28.88 25.25
CA VAL A 545 -4.47 27.68 25.91
C VAL A 545 -4.23 27.94 27.40
N SER A 546 -3.89 29.18 27.77
CA SER A 546 -3.73 29.61 29.16
C SER A 546 -5.03 29.55 29.98
N SER A 547 -6.19 29.61 29.33
CA SER A 547 -7.51 29.48 29.97
C SER A 547 -7.92 28.03 30.21
N TRP A 548 -7.15 27.05 29.71
CA TRP A 548 -7.49 25.63 29.79
C TRP A 548 -7.01 25.02 31.09
N SER A 549 -7.87 24.20 31.72
CA SER A 549 -7.50 23.43 32.90
C SER A 549 -6.36 22.47 32.56
N GLU A 550 -5.23 22.56 33.26
CA GLU A 550 -4.02 21.77 33.00
C GLU A 550 -3.47 21.88 31.56
N GLY A 551 -3.81 22.96 30.83
CA GLY A 551 -3.38 23.15 29.43
C GLY A 551 -4.02 22.16 28.45
N LYS A 552 -5.13 21.51 28.80
CA LYS A 552 -5.87 20.56 27.97
C LYS A 552 -7.32 20.99 27.75
N LYS A 553 -7.84 20.74 26.55
CA LYS A 553 -9.25 20.95 26.21
C LYS A 553 -9.76 19.81 25.34
N LEU A 554 -10.97 19.35 25.64
CA LEU A 554 -11.70 18.41 24.81
C LEU A 554 -12.57 19.17 23.81
N PHE A 555 -12.44 18.82 22.54
CA PHE A 555 -13.32 19.25 21.46
C PHE A 555 -14.21 18.07 21.04
N GLY A 556 -15.48 18.32 20.75
CA GLY A 556 -16.47 17.26 20.52
C GLY A 556 -16.91 16.60 21.84
N ASP A 557 -17.16 15.29 21.81
CA ASP A 557 -17.68 14.55 22.95
C ASP A 557 -16.93 13.23 23.21
N THR A 558 -16.95 12.74 24.43
CA THR A 558 -16.23 11.51 24.80
C THR A 558 -16.94 10.22 24.40
N ALA A 559 -18.20 10.27 23.95
CA ALA A 559 -18.99 9.10 23.62
C ALA A 559 -18.83 8.68 22.16
N THR A 560 -18.77 9.65 21.23
CA THR A 560 -18.76 9.41 19.79
C THR A 560 -17.44 9.83 19.16
N ARG A 561 -17.15 11.13 19.11
CA ARG A 561 -15.97 11.74 18.47
C ARG A 561 -15.45 12.91 19.31
N GLY A 562 -14.41 12.63 20.08
CA GLY A 562 -13.75 13.61 20.93
C GLY A 562 -12.29 13.73 20.55
N VAL A 563 -11.79 14.96 20.48
CA VAL A 563 -10.36 15.24 20.29
C VAL A 563 -9.87 16.04 21.49
N GLU A 564 -9.09 15.40 22.36
CA GLU A 564 -8.44 16.07 23.46
C GLU A 564 -7.10 16.62 23.00
N LEU A 565 -7.01 17.96 22.96
CA LEU A 565 -5.79 18.67 22.64
C LEU A 565 -5.17 19.20 23.92
N ALA A 566 -3.90 18.89 24.13
CA ALA A 566 -3.13 19.37 25.27
C ALA A 566 -1.81 19.99 24.81
N PHE A 567 -1.33 20.96 25.58
CA PHE A 567 -0.04 21.59 25.36
C PHE A 567 0.85 21.48 26.58
N SER A 568 2.13 21.20 26.35
CA SER A 568 3.17 21.25 27.37
C SER A 568 4.28 22.21 26.97
N THR A 569 5.03 22.75 27.93
CA THR A 569 6.21 23.55 27.64
C THR A 569 7.24 22.74 26.85
N CYS A 570 7.75 23.30 25.76
CA CYS A 570 8.73 22.61 24.93
C CYS A 570 10.14 22.78 25.49
N THR A 571 10.68 21.74 26.12
CA THR A 571 12.03 21.76 26.70
C THR A 571 13.12 21.93 25.63
N LEU A 572 12.91 21.43 24.41
CA LEU A 572 13.84 21.55 23.28
C LEU A 572 14.02 22.98 22.78
N ALA A 573 12.98 23.80 22.89
CA ALA A 573 12.98 25.20 22.48
C ALA A 573 13.17 26.16 23.66
N SER A 574 13.32 25.65 24.89
CA SER A 574 13.43 26.47 26.11
C SER A 574 14.60 27.47 26.08
N ALA A 575 15.67 27.14 25.35
CA ALA A 575 16.83 28.00 25.15
C ALA A 575 16.62 29.09 24.08
N THR A 576 15.69 28.93 23.13
CA THR A 576 15.49 29.87 22.01
C THR A 576 14.16 30.63 22.08
N ASN A 577 13.09 29.97 22.55
CA ASN A 577 11.81 30.56 22.87
C ASN A 577 11.12 29.76 24.01
N PRO A 578 11.16 30.23 25.27
CA PRO A 578 10.58 29.52 26.42
C PRO A 578 9.05 29.43 26.39
N ARG A 579 8.39 30.19 25.51
CA ARG A 579 6.93 30.15 25.35
C ARG A 579 6.46 29.09 24.34
N THR A 580 7.37 28.38 23.69
CA THR A 580 7.03 27.33 22.72
C THR A 580 6.19 26.23 23.37
N LEU A 581 5.04 25.92 22.78
CA LEU A 581 4.16 24.85 23.24
C LEU A 581 4.26 23.59 22.36
N ALA A 582 4.49 22.43 22.97
CA ALA A 582 4.44 21.14 22.28
C ALA A 582 3.02 20.55 22.36
N ALA A 583 2.44 20.23 21.20
CA ALA A 583 1.11 19.66 21.09
C ALA A 583 1.08 18.17 21.43
N ARG A 584 0.00 17.74 22.09
CA ARG A 584 -0.40 16.35 22.28
C ARG A 584 -1.87 16.23 21.91
N ILE A 585 -2.22 15.20 21.14
CA ILE A 585 -3.59 14.96 20.71
C ILE A 585 -3.96 13.53 21.07
N GLU A 586 -5.11 13.36 21.70
CA GLU A 586 -5.71 12.06 22.00
C GLU A 586 -7.12 11.98 21.43
N LEU A 587 -7.38 10.90 20.67
CA LEU A 587 -8.70 10.63 20.11
C LEU A 587 -9.54 9.86 21.13
N LYS A 588 -10.78 10.31 21.36
CA LYS A 588 -11.74 9.72 22.31
C LYS A 588 -13.07 9.42 21.63
N GLY A 589 -13.82 8.48 22.20
CA GLY A 589 -15.14 8.08 21.68
C GLY A 589 -15.12 6.80 20.85
N SER A 590 -16.32 6.27 20.62
CA SER A 590 -16.53 4.95 20.03
C SER A 590 -16.03 4.83 18.58
N VAL A 591 -16.12 5.90 17.79
CA VAL A 591 -15.68 5.90 16.39
C VAL A 591 -14.15 5.80 16.31
N TYR A 592 -13.43 6.64 17.03
CA TYR A 592 -11.97 6.60 17.04
C TYR A 592 -11.43 5.34 17.73
N ALA A 593 -12.10 4.84 18.77
CA ALA A 593 -11.76 3.54 19.36
C ALA A 593 -11.93 2.38 18.35
N HIS A 594 -12.95 2.45 17.48
CA HIS A 594 -13.11 1.49 16.39
C HIS A 594 -11.95 1.58 15.40
N ILE A 595 -11.56 2.79 14.99
CA ILE A 595 -10.41 3.00 14.09
C ILE A 595 -9.12 2.46 14.72
N GLU A 596 -8.85 2.76 16.00
CA GLU A 596 -7.71 2.21 16.73
C GLU A 596 -7.76 0.67 16.79
N GLN A 597 -8.93 0.11 17.09
CA GLN A 597 -9.11 -1.34 17.15
C GLN A 597 -8.87 -1.98 15.79
N GLN A 598 -9.41 -1.42 14.70
CA GLN A 598 -9.12 -1.88 13.34
C GLN A 598 -7.63 -1.81 13.07
N ALA A 599 -6.99 -0.67 13.30
CA ALA A 599 -5.55 -0.51 13.09
C ALA A 599 -4.71 -1.51 13.93
N ARG A 600 -5.12 -1.81 15.17
CA ARG A 600 -4.50 -2.84 16.02
C ARG A 600 -4.74 -4.26 15.52
N LEU A 601 -5.97 -4.61 15.16
CA LEU A 601 -6.33 -5.92 14.61
C LEU A 601 -5.57 -6.20 13.32
N LEU A 602 -5.40 -5.18 12.47
CA LEU A 602 -4.62 -5.24 11.25
C LEU A 602 -3.13 -5.49 11.52
N ARG A 603 -2.58 -4.92 12.61
CA ARG A 603 -1.16 -5.07 12.98
C ARG A 603 -0.84 -6.35 13.75
N HIS A 604 -1.66 -6.70 14.73
CA HIS A 604 -1.32 -7.68 15.77
C HIS A 604 -2.29 -8.87 15.85
N GLY A 605 -3.42 -8.85 15.13
CA GLY A 605 -4.51 -9.80 15.33
C GLY A 605 -5.24 -9.60 16.67
N PRO A 606 -6.34 -10.32 16.94
CA PRO A 606 -7.08 -10.19 18.19
C PRO A 606 -6.26 -10.73 19.38
N GLU A 607 -6.17 -9.94 20.46
CA GLU A 607 -5.78 -10.46 21.77
C GLU A 607 -6.94 -11.29 22.33
N LEU A 608 -6.69 -12.58 22.60
CA LEU A 608 -7.62 -13.39 23.38
C LEU A 608 -7.63 -12.89 24.84
N PRO A 609 -8.79 -12.88 25.52
CA PRO A 609 -8.89 -12.44 26.91
C PRO A 609 -7.89 -13.17 27.81
N GLN A 610 -7.20 -12.40 28.66
CA GLN A 610 -6.36 -12.93 29.73
C GLN A 610 -7.21 -13.57 30.84
N SER A 611 -7.86 -14.70 30.54
CA SER A 611 -8.41 -15.58 31.58
C SER A 611 -7.98 -17.00 31.26
N ILE A 612 -6.78 -17.34 31.73
CA ILE A 612 -6.27 -18.63 32.24
C ILE A 612 -4.74 -18.45 32.30
N ARG A 613 -4.27 -17.81 33.36
CA ARG A 613 -2.88 -17.89 33.82
C ARG A 613 -2.88 -18.05 35.32
N THR A 614 -2.93 -19.29 35.78
CA THR A 614 -2.38 -19.66 37.08
C THR A 614 -1.47 -20.86 36.86
N VAL A 615 -0.17 -20.58 36.75
CA VAL A 615 0.88 -21.54 37.11
C VAL A 615 1.78 -20.80 38.11
N PRO A 616 2.09 -21.37 39.28
CA PRO A 616 2.81 -20.65 40.33
C PRO A 616 4.24 -20.32 39.91
N SER A 617 4.65 -19.08 40.17
CA SER A 617 6.02 -18.59 40.05
C SER A 617 6.92 -19.29 41.08
N ILE A 618 7.92 -20.03 40.61
CA ILE A 618 9.05 -20.47 41.44
C ILE A 618 9.94 -19.24 41.67
N ALA A 619 10.12 -18.86 42.94
CA ALA A 619 10.96 -17.75 43.35
C ALA A 619 12.46 -18.02 43.07
N PRO A 620 13.23 -17.03 42.60
CA PRO A 620 14.68 -17.14 42.52
C PRO A 620 15.30 -16.95 43.91
N ALA A 621 16.15 -17.90 44.31
CA ALA A 621 16.88 -17.87 45.57
C ALA A 621 17.89 -16.72 45.61
N SER A 622 17.91 -16.05 46.76
CA SER A 622 18.84 -15.02 47.19
C SER A 622 20.26 -15.55 47.41
N VAL A 623 21.28 -14.81 46.94
CA VAL A 623 22.56 -14.73 47.65
C VAL A 623 23.02 -13.28 47.68
N ALA A 624 23.24 -12.78 48.89
CA ALA A 624 23.60 -11.42 49.23
C ALA A 624 25.10 -11.13 49.07
N SER A 625 25.35 -9.84 48.94
CA SER A 625 26.60 -9.06 49.01
C SER A 625 27.70 -9.55 49.96
N GLN A 626 28.97 -9.26 49.60
CA GLN A 626 29.87 -8.46 50.44
C GLN A 626 31.03 -7.84 49.65
N ALA A 627 31.46 -6.68 50.10
CA ALA A 627 32.30 -5.68 49.43
C ALA A 627 33.80 -5.77 49.79
N SER A 628 34.68 -5.19 48.96
CA SER A 628 35.48 -3.97 49.29
C SER A 628 36.80 -3.82 48.49
N ALA A 629 36.99 -2.58 47.97
CA ALA A 629 38.20 -1.76 47.82
C ALA A 629 39.53 -2.31 47.23
N SER A 630 40.02 -1.70 46.13
CA SER A 630 41.02 -0.59 46.19
C SER A 630 41.76 -0.31 44.84
N LEU A 631 41.75 0.99 44.45
CA LEU A 631 42.85 1.84 43.96
C LEU A 631 43.77 1.46 42.75
N ARG A 632 43.56 2.15 41.61
CA ARG A 632 44.43 3.14 40.90
C ARG A 632 44.44 2.98 39.35
N PRO A 633 44.51 4.09 38.58
CA PRO A 633 44.54 4.07 37.11
C PRO A 633 45.96 4.27 36.53
N SER A 634 46.26 3.66 35.39
CA SER A 634 47.41 4.04 34.56
C SER A 634 47.03 4.12 33.09
N TRP A 635 47.49 5.20 32.47
CA TRP A 635 47.32 5.57 31.07
C TRP A 635 48.17 4.68 30.15
N ALA A 636 47.65 4.35 28.96
CA ALA A 636 48.48 4.04 27.80
C ALA A 636 47.67 4.20 26.50
N THR A 637 48.01 5.26 25.77
CA THR A 637 47.73 5.49 24.35
C THR A 637 48.61 4.56 23.52
N PHE A 638 48.08 3.86 22.52
CA PHE A 638 48.91 3.39 21.39
C PHE A 638 48.12 3.39 20.07
N ILE A 639 48.72 4.10 19.11
CA ILE A 639 48.43 4.14 17.68
C ILE A 639 49.02 2.87 17.04
N VAL A 640 48.31 2.23 16.11
CA VAL A 640 48.91 1.35 15.10
C VAL A 640 48.22 1.57 13.74
N SER A 641 48.98 2.13 12.80
CA SER A 641 48.85 1.93 11.35
C SER A 641 49.36 0.55 10.98
N VAL A 642 48.71 -0.17 10.03
CA VAL A 642 49.43 -0.97 9.02
C VAL A 642 48.67 -1.00 7.69
N GLU A 643 49.37 -0.53 6.67
CA GLU A 643 49.20 -0.68 5.22
C GLU A 643 48.94 -2.12 4.73
N HIS A 644 48.17 -2.27 3.65
CA HIS A 644 48.49 -3.25 2.61
C HIS A 644 48.07 -2.73 1.22
N VAL A 645 49.08 -2.45 0.39
CA VAL A 645 49.01 -2.22 -1.06
C VAL A 645 49.72 -3.39 -1.76
N VAL A 646 49.37 -3.64 -3.03
CA VAL A 646 50.13 -4.26 -4.15
C VAL A 646 49.16 -5.20 -4.91
N SER A 647 48.93 -5.16 -6.22
CA SER A 647 49.42 -4.34 -7.34
C SER A 647 48.56 -4.61 -8.59
N TRP A 648 48.55 -3.65 -9.52
CA TRP A 648 48.16 -3.79 -10.93
C TRP A 648 49.40 -3.50 -11.80
N PRO A 649 49.60 -4.12 -12.98
CA PRO A 649 50.61 -3.68 -13.93
C PRO A 649 49.99 -2.84 -15.06
N MET A 650 50.47 -1.60 -15.23
CA MET A 650 50.33 -0.81 -16.47
C MET A 650 51.57 -1.01 -17.35
N ARG A 651 51.34 -1.18 -18.67
CA ARG A 651 52.36 -1.02 -19.71
C ARG A 651 52.25 0.40 -20.31
N PHE A 652 53.38 1.10 -20.34
CA PHE A 652 53.61 2.36 -21.06
C PHE A 652 53.79 2.14 -22.56
N VAL A 653 53.25 3.02 -23.42
CA VAL A 653 53.95 3.55 -24.62
C VAL A 653 53.53 5.00 -24.90
N ARG A 654 54.54 5.77 -25.32
CA ARG A 654 54.71 7.22 -25.56
C ARG A 654 53.80 7.90 -26.59
N ARG A 655 53.61 9.22 -26.41
CA ARG A 655 53.40 10.24 -27.47
C ARG A 655 54.74 10.87 -27.91
N PRO A 656 54.81 11.41 -29.13
CA PRO A 656 55.41 12.73 -29.42
C PRO A 656 54.37 13.63 -30.13
N SER A 657 54.07 14.88 -29.72
CA SER A 657 54.81 16.16 -29.79
C SER A 657 54.82 16.83 -31.18
N GLY A 658 54.37 18.09 -31.23
CA GLY A 658 54.67 19.10 -32.26
C GLY A 658 53.41 19.77 -32.85
N SER A 659 52.99 20.95 -32.37
CA SER A 659 53.39 22.31 -32.83
C SER A 659 52.49 22.77 -33.99
N ILE A 660 51.81 23.92 -34.00
CA ILE A 660 52.01 25.24 -33.38
C ILE A 660 50.64 25.79 -32.95
#